data_AF-A0AAV9FZP5-F1
#
_entry.id   AF-A0AAV9FZP5-F1
#
_cell.length_a   1.000
_cell.length_b   1.000
_cell.length_c   1.000
_cell.angle_alpha   90.00
_cell.angle_beta   90.00
_cell.angle_gamma   90.00
#
_symmetry.space_group_name_H-M   'P 1'
#
loop_
_entity.id
_entity.type
_entity.pdbx_description
1 polymer ?
#
loop_
_entity_poly.entity_id
_entity_poly.type
_entity_poly.pdbx_seq_one_letter_code
_entity_poly.pdbx_strand_id
1 'polypeptide(L)'
;MKPPAESIIPLKAWGYWSETTWRWYFTHHFREPNCAYQARMPPLRHRDGMGRVVEKPMEDRYIHPLDGKLRRLIVQSTDQVFDMQGLVTWRRTYVRKVSPLGARLATWVTDYRTSQADTWDDFWVQVSRTLPAAFAMMFFLWSFQTQPDVLSLSYDAVHCKYLGDAKVWSNLLENGQGPVVPTRDTSNYTLLRPRYLCLLTEDDNPGFTVISVEEWYTKNAESGQALEYLFVAYSNEQFPNSSNSHMTSLHNIAKKATRDAGLPAFWVAGSCMPEDVNLEDDIYRIADVVRGAKSMVVAVAPCTGNRTLVPTPADLLQQWGSRIWTFPELLLCPVDTISIYSLENDQPVTLHALAKQQMGKMIWQDAQVSQQLMDHYQGTISLSRLELAILALKCLYARKTTQWFAGDQSYALMGLLRLRPHIDRTDSAFQAFARISLSNDSDRLLERYVCLLPKTLEQPWHCMDDQYESSPWDIEPACQVAGVCHDDTIVLDGAHGACIRWKSFKPVWATTGPSFKRMCAQKLMEMSFVFFIIGVALLGFAGGLESQMRSLGGSGGTSVSAPYIVPGVLFLLMWIAVILLTPKLVRIVYGGKFHNVQACLFGIEGYLNPPTIERAIFGGAFGRLKWSAAGSPLSLSYVNEHGEKVGIDPCRDANTAEKIETSKSSKPGDVRIFTLVDTYSMEVTLFEAVRPPTALFICGNEGGMQRAVACSYDWRGQTFERETVLRLPTETLNRLHRVPRFRMGIVRRPYPAWVPVATVMGNGSRV
;
A
#
# COMPACT_ATOMS: atom_id res chain seq x y z
N MET A 1 -11.16 -30.86 13.40
CA MET A 1 -10.93 -30.26 14.76
C MET A 1 -11.40 -28.81 14.76
N LYS A 2 -12.53 -28.48 15.41
CA LYS A 2 -13.01 -27.08 15.48
C LYS A 2 -12.04 -26.24 16.32
N PRO A 3 -11.65 -25.03 15.88
CA PRO A 3 -10.80 -24.15 16.69
C PRO A 3 -11.48 -23.85 18.03
N PRO A 4 -10.73 -23.78 19.15
CA PRO A 4 -11.25 -23.28 20.42
C PRO A 4 -11.81 -21.87 20.24
N ALA A 5 -12.93 -21.57 20.90
CA ALA A 5 -13.54 -20.25 20.88
C ALA A 5 -12.57 -19.24 21.52
N GLU A 6 -12.27 -18.15 20.82
CA GLU A 6 -11.43 -17.07 21.33
C GLU A 6 -12.08 -16.44 22.58
N SER A 7 -11.32 -16.32 23.66
CA SER A 7 -11.79 -15.73 24.91
C SER A 7 -11.97 -14.21 24.77
N ILE A 8 -13.03 -13.68 25.38
CA ILE A 8 -13.32 -12.23 25.34
C ILE A 8 -12.27 -11.48 26.16
N ILE A 9 -11.65 -10.47 25.57
CA ILE A 9 -10.69 -9.59 26.26
C ILE A 9 -11.49 -8.53 27.05
N PRO A 10 -11.33 -8.44 28.37
CA PRO A 10 -12.03 -7.43 29.17
C PRO A 10 -11.48 -6.03 28.89
N LEU A 11 -12.36 -5.10 28.49
CA LEU A 11 -12.02 -3.69 28.28
C LEU A 11 -12.22 -2.87 29.57
N LYS A 12 -11.16 -2.22 30.06
CA LYS A 12 -11.09 -1.45 31.32
C LYS A 12 -11.61 -0.01 31.25
N ALA A 13 -12.23 0.40 30.13
CA ALA A 13 -12.68 1.76 29.77
C ALA A 13 -13.05 2.76 30.90
N TRP A 14 -13.62 2.31 32.02
CA TRP A 14 -14.04 3.15 33.16
C TRP A 14 -12.97 3.36 34.25
N GLY A 15 -11.79 2.76 34.17
CA GLY A 15 -10.74 2.85 35.19
C GLY A 15 -9.75 4.02 35.03
N TYR A 16 -9.75 4.74 33.90
CA TYR A 16 -8.67 5.68 33.51
C TYR A 16 -8.97 7.17 33.77
N TRP A 17 -9.76 7.49 34.78
CA TRP A 17 -10.23 8.87 34.99
C TRP A 17 -9.10 9.83 35.44
N SER A 18 -8.06 9.32 36.12
CA SER A 18 -6.96 10.14 36.66
C SER A 18 -5.91 10.56 35.63
N GLU A 19 -5.75 9.81 34.53
CA GLU A 19 -4.67 10.01 33.54
C GLU A 19 -5.13 10.64 32.22
N THR A 20 -6.41 11.01 32.11
CA THR A 20 -7.01 11.47 30.87
C THR A 20 -7.49 12.90 30.94
N THR A 21 -7.26 13.66 29.86
CA THR A 21 -7.78 15.03 29.75
C THR A 21 -9.24 15.01 29.29
N TRP A 22 -10.05 15.92 29.84
CA TRP A 22 -11.49 15.98 29.61
C TRP A 22 -11.90 17.29 28.92
N ARG A 23 -12.89 17.24 28.02
CA ARG A 23 -13.47 18.42 27.35
C ARG A 23 -15.00 18.39 27.42
N TRP A 24 -15.60 19.48 27.89
CA TRP A 24 -17.06 19.65 28.06
C TRP A 24 -17.89 19.35 26.79
N TYR A 25 -17.41 19.73 25.61
CA TYR A 25 -18.15 19.57 24.35
C TYR A 25 -18.02 18.19 23.68
N PHE A 26 -17.06 17.38 24.14
CA PHE A 26 -16.75 16.08 23.56
C PHE A 26 -16.28 15.14 24.67
N THR A 27 -17.11 14.17 25.04
CA THR A 27 -16.89 13.19 26.13
C THR A 27 -15.75 12.18 25.85
N HIS A 28 -14.72 12.57 25.10
CA HIS A 28 -13.55 11.75 24.81
C HIS A 28 -12.47 11.98 25.85
N HIS A 29 -12.13 10.91 26.55
CA HIS A 29 -10.96 10.81 27.42
C HIS A 29 -9.81 10.39 26.52
N PHE A 30 -8.76 11.19 26.45
CA PHE A 30 -7.58 10.86 25.66
C PHE A 30 -6.32 11.21 26.44
N ARG A 31 -5.26 10.47 26.13
CA ARG A 31 -3.91 10.71 26.62
C ARG A 31 -3.16 11.56 25.58
N GLU A 32 -2.51 12.61 26.06
CA GLU A 32 -1.64 13.44 25.22
C GLU A 32 -0.38 12.66 24.80
N PRO A 33 0.24 13.01 23.66
CA PRO A 33 1.40 12.29 23.16
C PRO A 33 2.63 12.47 24.08
N ASN A 34 3.43 11.42 24.21
CA ASN A 34 4.66 11.44 25.01
C ASN A 34 5.87 11.99 24.21
N CYS A 35 5.75 12.09 22.89
CA CYS A 35 6.76 12.67 22.00
C CYS A 35 6.18 13.85 21.22
N ALA A 36 6.98 14.88 21.04
CA ALA A 36 6.68 16.00 20.16
C ALA A 36 7.70 16.06 19.02
N TYR A 37 7.27 16.54 17.86
CA TYR A 37 8.20 16.87 16.77
C TYR A 37 9.10 18.04 17.19
N GLN A 38 10.36 18.03 16.77
CA GLN A 38 11.32 19.05 17.18
C GLN A 38 10.86 20.45 16.68
N ALA A 39 10.60 21.36 17.63
CA ALA A 39 9.83 22.60 17.46
C ALA A 39 10.52 23.74 16.67
N ARG A 40 11.34 23.45 15.65
CA ARG A 40 12.08 24.47 14.89
C ARG A 40 11.35 25.02 13.66
N MET A 41 10.15 24.55 13.35
CA MET A 41 9.44 24.98 12.13
C MET A 41 8.29 25.96 12.42
N PRO A 42 8.15 27.03 11.61
CA PRO A 42 6.99 27.91 11.66
C PRO A 42 5.70 27.12 11.35
N PRO A 43 4.51 27.65 11.74
CA PRO A 43 3.25 27.01 11.39
C PRO A 43 3.15 26.80 9.88
N LEU A 44 2.79 25.58 9.48
CA LEU A 44 2.72 25.20 8.08
C LEU A 44 1.33 25.48 7.54
N ARG A 45 1.27 26.04 6.33
CA ARG A 45 0.04 26.34 5.61
C ARG A 45 -0.49 25.09 4.93
N HIS A 46 -1.74 24.74 5.21
CA HIS A 46 -2.45 23.64 4.59
C HIS A 46 -3.70 24.14 3.86
N ARG A 47 -3.96 23.60 2.67
CA ARG A 47 -5.20 23.85 1.92
C ARG A 47 -5.96 22.54 1.76
N ASP A 48 -7.21 22.52 2.16
CA ASP A 48 -8.02 21.30 2.09
C ASP A 48 -8.72 21.13 0.72
N GLY A 49 -9.40 20.00 0.54
CA GLY A 49 -10.08 19.67 -0.72
C GLY A 49 -11.25 20.59 -1.08
N MET A 50 -11.76 21.36 -0.11
CA MET A 50 -12.78 22.40 -0.32
C MET A 50 -12.16 23.79 -0.54
N GLY A 51 -10.83 23.88 -0.56
CA GLY A 51 -10.09 25.11 -0.82
C GLY A 51 -9.86 26.00 0.40
N ARG A 52 -10.26 25.59 1.61
CA ARG A 52 -10.05 26.36 2.85
C ARG A 52 -8.60 26.27 3.28
N VAL A 53 -8.05 27.38 3.76
CA VAL A 53 -6.64 27.48 4.17
C VAL A 53 -6.55 27.55 5.68
N VAL A 54 -5.67 26.74 6.27
CA VAL A 54 -5.45 26.69 7.71
C VAL A 54 -3.96 26.57 8.01
N GLU A 55 -3.48 27.33 8.98
CA GLU A 55 -2.12 27.24 9.51
C GLU A 55 -2.12 26.50 10.84
N LYS A 56 -1.24 25.50 10.98
CA LYS A 56 -1.14 24.68 12.20
C LYS A 56 0.31 24.36 12.55
N PRO A 57 0.62 24.11 13.84
CA PRO A 57 1.92 23.58 14.24
C PRO A 57 2.09 22.14 13.77
N MET A 58 3.35 21.69 13.71
CA MET A 58 3.72 20.35 13.32
C MET A 58 3.21 19.29 14.32
N GLU A 59 2.17 18.57 13.94
CA GLU A 59 1.51 17.53 14.72
C GLU A 59 0.89 16.50 13.76
N ASP A 60 0.66 15.26 14.23
CA ASP A 60 -0.05 14.26 13.43
C ASP A 60 -1.53 14.61 13.31
N ARG A 61 -2.02 14.69 12.06
CA ARG A 61 -3.36 15.16 11.71
C ARG A 61 -3.94 14.33 10.57
N TYR A 62 -5.25 14.31 10.46
CA TYR A 62 -5.99 13.63 9.40
C TYR A 62 -7.09 14.52 8.83
N ILE A 63 -7.51 14.22 7.60
CA ILE A 63 -8.67 14.85 6.97
C ILE A 63 -9.94 14.18 7.50
N HIS A 64 -10.82 14.96 8.10
CA HIS A 64 -12.05 14.41 8.67
C HIS A 64 -13.09 14.12 7.56
N PRO A 65 -13.74 12.94 7.58
CA PRO A 65 -14.54 12.45 6.45
C PRO A 65 -15.87 13.16 6.23
N LEU A 66 -16.41 13.91 7.20
CA LEU A 66 -17.70 14.60 7.04
C LEU A 66 -17.58 16.04 6.57
N ASP A 67 -16.50 16.72 6.96
CA ASP A 67 -16.32 18.15 6.72
C ASP A 67 -15.04 18.48 5.95
N GLY A 68 -14.16 17.52 5.70
CA GLY A 68 -12.86 17.70 5.05
C GLY A 68 -11.86 18.52 5.86
N LYS A 69 -12.15 18.84 7.13
CA LYS A 69 -11.27 19.70 7.93
C LYS A 69 -10.10 18.91 8.51
N LEU A 70 -8.94 19.55 8.61
CA LEU A 70 -7.77 19.00 9.24
C LEU A 70 -7.94 18.94 10.77
N ARG A 71 -7.93 17.73 11.35
CA ARG A 71 -8.08 17.50 12.79
C ARG A 71 -6.89 16.73 13.35
N ARG A 72 -6.60 16.91 14.65
CA ARG A 72 -5.56 16.16 15.37
C ARG A 72 -5.89 14.67 15.34
N LEU A 73 -4.89 13.85 15.06
CA LEU A 73 -5.04 12.41 15.04
C LEU A 73 -5.23 11.86 16.46
N ILE A 74 -6.30 11.07 16.63
CA ILE A 74 -6.63 10.38 17.87
C ILE A 74 -6.88 8.92 17.49
N VAL A 75 -6.17 8.03 18.17
CA VAL A 75 -6.13 6.60 17.87
C VAL A 75 -6.63 5.82 19.06
N GLN A 76 -7.63 4.96 18.84
CA GLN A 76 -8.06 4.00 19.84
C GLN A 76 -7.04 2.87 19.93
N SER A 77 -6.64 2.52 21.14
CA SER A 77 -5.65 1.49 21.44
C SER A 77 -6.22 0.45 22.39
N THR A 78 -5.68 -0.75 22.34
CA THR A 78 -5.96 -1.80 23.33
C THR A 78 -5.47 -1.37 24.71
N ASP A 79 -6.07 -1.92 25.77
CA ASP A 79 -5.73 -1.55 27.14
C ASP A 79 -4.24 -1.78 27.45
N GLN A 80 -3.66 -2.87 26.94
CA GLN A 80 -2.22 -3.16 27.10
C GLN A 80 -1.34 -2.06 26.49
N VAL A 81 -1.67 -1.60 25.28
CA VAL A 81 -0.92 -0.55 24.59
C VAL A 81 -1.19 0.84 25.21
N PHE A 82 -2.38 1.05 25.77
CA PHE A 82 -2.74 2.28 26.45
C PHE A 82 -2.02 2.45 27.79
N ASP A 83 -1.93 1.36 28.56
CA ASP A 83 -1.27 1.28 29.87
C ASP A 83 0.24 1.49 29.75
N MET A 84 0.86 0.88 28.73
CA MET A 84 2.28 1.05 28.47
C MET A 84 2.57 2.49 28.02
N GLN A 85 3.44 3.20 28.77
CA GLN A 85 3.86 4.58 28.51
C GLN A 85 4.80 4.69 27.29
N GLY A 86 4.49 3.99 26.21
CA GLY A 86 5.29 3.98 24.99
C GLY A 86 5.47 5.39 24.41
N LEU A 87 6.57 5.56 23.66
CA LEU A 87 6.89 6.80 22.97
C LEU A 87 6.01 6.90 21.71
N VAL A 88 5.14 7.92 21.65
CA VAL A 88 4.21 8.17 20.53
C VAL A 88 4.03 9.66 20.25
N THR A 89 3.79 9.97 18.97
CA THR A 89 3.55 11.33 18.46
C THR A 89 2.06 11.68 18.34
N TRP A 90 1.16 10.69 18.32
CA TRP A 90 -0.29 10.88 18.27
C TRP A 90 -0.97 10.62 19.62
N ARG A 91 -2.23 11.06 19.74
CA ARG A 91 -3.04 10.88 20.94
C ARG A 91 -3.67 9.50 20.98
N ARG A 92 -3.69 8.89 22.16
CA ARG A 92 -4.33 7.59 22.39
C ARG A 92 -5.64 7.73 23.17
N THR A 93 -6.59 6.85 22.88
CA THR A 93 -7.82 6.65 23.66
C THR A 93 -8.08 5.17 23.82
N TYR A 94 -8.79 4.74 24.86
CA TYR A 94 -9.20 3.35 25.00
C TYR A 94 -10.35 3.00 24.03
N VAL A 95 -10.49 1.71 23.72
CA VAL A 95 -11.62 1.18 22.93
C VAL A 95 -12.91 1.23 23.74
N ARG A 96 -13.97 1.79 23.15
CA ARG A 96 -15.25 2.04 23.81
C ARG A 96 -16.35 1.09 23.34
N LYS A 97 -17.28 0.77 24.24
CA LYS A 97 -18.54 0.12 23.87
C LYS A 97 -19.51 1.19 23.40
N VAL A 98 -19.88 1.11 22.12
CA VAL A 98 -20.73 2.11 21.44
C VAL A 98 -22.12 1.55 21.13
N SER A 99 -22.30 0.25 21.33
CA SER A 99 -23.59 -0.41 21.22
C SER A 99 -24.66 0.24 22.12
N PRO A 100 -25.92 0.36 21.63
CA PRO A 100 -27.03 0.86 22.42
C PRO A 100 -27.17 0.11 23.74
N LEU A 101 -27.49 0.82 24.82
CA LEU A 101 -27.57 0.24 26.16
C LEU A 101 -28.62 -0.88 26.23
N GLY A 102 -29.76 -0.73 25.55
CA GLY A 102 -30.78 -1.77 25.47
C GLY A 102 -30.29 -3.05 24.77
N ALA A 103 -29.53 -2.92 23.68
CA ALA A 103 -28.91 -4.07 23.01
C ALA A 103 -27.92 -4.78 23.94
N ARG A 104 -27.08 -4.02 24.67
CA ARG A 104 -26.11 -4.56 25.63
C ARG A 104 -26.76 -5.29 26.79
N LEU A 105 -27.86 -4.77 27.34
CA LEU A 105 -28.61 -5.42 28.42
C LEU A 105 -29.27 -6.71 27.92
N ALA A 106 -29.87 -6.68 26.73
CA ALA A 106 -30.50 -7.85 26.15
C ALA A 106 -29.48 -8.97 25.86
N THR A 107 -28.34 -8.64 25.26
CA THR A 107 -27.30 -9.61 24.95
C THR A 107 -26.54 -10.11 26.17
N TRP A 108 -26.45 -9.32 27.25
CA TRP A 108 -25.78 -9.70 28.51
C TRP A 108 -26.29 -11.01 29.11
N VAL A 109 -27.58 -11.32 28.88
CA VAL A 109 -28.19 -12.61 29.23
C VAL A 109 -27.46 -13.78 28.57
N THR A 110 -27.07 -13.63 27.30
CA THR A 110 -26.46 -14.69 26.47
C THR A 110 -24.93 -14.64 26.39
N ASP A 111 -24.33 -13.55 26.86
CA ASP A 111 -22.90 -13.21 26.71
C ASP A 111 -21.99 -13.91 27.74
N TYR A 112 -22.52 -14.91 28.45
CA TYR A 112 -21.77 -15.79 29.35
C TYR A 112 -21.49 -17.11 28.62
N ARG A 113 -20.27 -17.28 28.13
CA ARG A 113 -19.79 -18.57 27.62
C ARG A 113 -18.46 -18.89 28.28
N THR A 114 -18.49 -19.83 29.21
CA THR A 114 -17.30 -20.43 29.84
C THR A 114 -16.81 -21.64 29.04
N SER A 115 -17.72 -22.27 28.26
CA SER A 115 -17.50 -23.53 27.55
C SER A 115 -18.18 -23.54 26.16
N GLN A 116 -17.61 -24.32 25.23
CA GLN A 116 -18.11 -24.52 23.85
C GLN A 116 -19.36 -25.41 23.78
N ALA A 117 -19.69 -26.13 24.86
CA ALA A 117 -20.91 -26.92 25.01
C ALA A 117 -21.93 -26.18 25.88
N ASP A 118 -23.20 -26.11 25.45
CA ASP A 118 -24.31 -25.61 26.27
C ASP A 118 -24.51 -26.58 27.46
N THR A 119 -23.72 -26.41 28.52
CA THR A 119 -23.84 -27.17 29.78
C THR A 119 -25.06 -26.70 30.55
N TRP A 120 -25.71 -27.59 31.32
CA TRP A 120 -26.87 -27.25 32.16
C TRP A 120 -26.60 -26.10 33.15
N ASP A 121 -25.37 -25.98 33.65
CA ASP A 121 -24.97 -24.89 34.54
C ASP A 121 -24.98 -23.53 33.85
N ASP A 122 -24.53 -23.46 32.58
CA ASP A 122 -24.54 -22.24 31.79
C ASP A 122 -25.98 -21.78 31.51
N PHE A 123 -26.92 -22.72 31.33
CA PHE A 123 -28.34 -22.39 31.14
C PHE A 123 -28.94 -21.69 32.38
N TRP A 124 -28.71 -22.22 33.58
CA TRP A 124 -29.23 -21.60 34.81
C TRP A 124 -28.59 -20.25 35.10
N VAL A 125 -27.32 -20.04 34.75
CA VAL A 125 -26.68 -18.72 34.84
C VAL A 125 -27.30 -17.72 33.86
N GLN A 126 -27.68 -18.14 32.64
CA GLN A 126 -28.38 -17.27 31.69
C GLN A 126 -29.78 -16.91 32.19
N VAL A 127 -30.53 -17.88 32.74
CA VAL A 127 -31.86 -17.64 33.33
C VAL A 127 -31.77 -16.69 34.53
N SER A 128 -30.80 -16.87 35.42
CA SER A 128 -30.66 -15.99 36.59
C SER A 128 -30.33 -14.54 36.22
N ARG A 129 -29.60 -14.31 35.12
CA ARG A 129 -29.34 -12.97 34.56
C ARG A 129 -30.54 -12.36 33.85
N THR A 130 -31.52 -13.17 33.44
CA THR A 130 -32.69 -12.70 32.71
C THR A 130 -33.55 -11.77 33.58
N LEU A 131 -33.75 -12.10 34.86
CA LEU A 131 -34.55 -11.28 35.77
C LEU A 131 -33.97 -9.86 35.94
N PRO A 132 -32.70 -9.66 36.36
CA PRO A 132 -32.11 -8.33 36.43
C PRO A 132 -32.11 -7.59 35.08
N ALA A 133 -31.86 -8.29 33.97
CA ALA A 133 -31.88 -7.67 32.64
C ALA A 133 -33.28 -7.19 32.26
N ALA A 134 -34.33 -7.97 32.54
CA ALA A 134 -35.72 -7.62 32.27
C ALA A 134 -36.17 -6.42 33.11
N PHE A 135 -35.82 -6.38 34.39
CA PHE A 135 -36.08 -5.21 35.25
C PHE A 135 -35.32 -3.98 34.76
N ALA A 136 -34.04 -4.10 34.43
CA ALA A 136 -33.26 -2.98 33.91
C ALA A 136 -33.85 -2.44 32.59
N MET A 137 -34.21 -3.34 31.66
CA MET A 137 -34.85 -2.95 30.40
C MET A 137 -36.15 -2.17 30.65
N MET A 138 -36.98 -2.57 31.62
CA MET A 138 -38.21 -1.84 31.97
C MET A 138 -37.95 -0.37 32.32
N PHE A 139 -36.92 -0.07 33.12
CA PHE A 139 -36.58 1.30 33.49
C PHE A 139 -36.00 2.12 32.33
N PHE A 140 -35.31 1.48 31.38
CA PHE A 140 -34.66 2.16 30.24
C PHE A 140 -35.50 2.17 28.94
N LEU A 141 -36.60 1.40 28.87
CA LEU A 141 -37.43 1.20 27.67
C LEU A 141 -38.18 2.45 27.20
N TRP A 142 -38.34 3.48 28.05
CA TRP A 142 -39.10 4.68 27.64
C TRP A 142 -38.34 5.59 26.65
N SER A 143 -37.00 5.51 26.51
CA SER A 143 -36.28 6.62 25.84
C SER A 143 -35.22 6.33 24.77
N PHE A 144 -34.76 5.11 24.47
CA PHE A 144 -33.52 4.99 23.64
C PHE A 144 -33.46 3.84 22.63
N GLN A 145 -34.51 3.65 21.82
CA GLN A 145 -34.41 2.85 20.59
C GLN A 145 -34.21 3.74 19.36
N THR A 146 -33.25 4.67 19.42
CA THR A 146 -32.77 5.35 18.22
C THR A 146 -31.91 4.36 17.44
N GLN A 147 -32.46 3.76 16.38
CA GLN A 147 -31.59 3.13 15.39
C GLN A 147 -30.59 4.18 14.91
N PRO A 148 -29.30 3.83 14.77
CA PRO A 148 -28.32 4.78 14.26
C PRO A 148 -28.69 5.23 12.84
N ASP A 149 -28.41 6.49 12.53
CA ASP A 149 -28.72 7.06 11.21
C ASP A 149 -28.01 6.28 10.09
N VAL A 150 -28.75 6.02 9.00
CA VAL A 150 -28.21 5.38 7.79
C VAL A 150 -27.46 6.42 6.98
N LEU A 151 -26.14 6.26 6.86
CA LEU A 151 -25.26 7.15 6.10
C LEU A 151 -24.97 6.55 4.73
N SER A 152 -25.97 6.55 3.85
CA SER A 152 -25.89 6.08 2.44
C SER A 152 -25.44 4.63 2.22
N LEU A 153 -25.23 3.84 3.28
CA LEU A 153 -24.65 2.49 3.27
C LEU A 153 -23.20 2.39 2.77
N SER A 154 -22.65 3.47 2.19
CA SER A 154 -21.29 3.59 1.68
C SER A 154 -20.25 3.90 2.76
N TYR A 155 -18.97 3.69 2.43
CA TYR A 155 -17.86 4.05 3.32
C TYR A 155 -17.73 5.56 3.49
N ASP A 156 -17.11 5.98 4.59
CA ASP A 156 -16.79 7.39 4.85
C ASP A 156 -15.80 7.92 3.78
N ALA A 157 -16.20 8.95 3.03
CA ALA A 157 -15.44 9.45 1.87
C ALA A 157 -14.15 10.20 2.25
N VAL A 158 -13.15 10.15 1.36
CA VAL A 158 -11.90 10.91 1.49
C VAL A 158 -12.04 12.25 0.78
N HIS A 159 -12.20 13.33 1.55
CA HIS A 159 -12.29 14.69 1.00
C HIS A 159 -10.92 15.34 0.81
N CYS A 160 -10.12 14.79 -0.11
CA CYS A 160 -8.87 15.41 -0.56
C CYS A 160 -8.98 15.86 -2.01
N LYS A 161 -8.25 16.92 -2.35
CA LYS A 161 -8.03 17.36 -3.73
C LYS A 161 -6.66 18.00 -3.79
N TYR A 162 -5.80 17.50 -4.65
CA TYR A 162 -4.52 18.11 -4.92
C TYR A 162 -4.70 19.36 -5.79
N LEU A 163 -4.18 20.49 -5.31
CA LEU A 163 -4.31 21.81 -5.93
C LEU A 163 -2.95 22.42 -6.32
N GLY A 164 -1.87 21.67 -6.11
CA GLY A 164 -0.52 22.10 -6.49
C GLY A 164 -0.20 21.75 -7.93
N ASP A 165 1.00 22.15 -8.36
CA ASP A 165 1.53 21.82 -9.67
C ASP A 165 2.40 20.55 -9.62
N ALA A 166 2.42 19.83 -10.73
CA ALA A 166 3.31 18.70 -10.92
C ALA A 166 4.46 19.12 -11.85
N LYS A 167 5.62 18.46 -11.70
CA LYS A 167 6.76 18.67 -12.57
C LYS A 167 6.43 18.25 -14.01
N VAL A 168 5.70 17.14 -14.12
CA VAL A 168 5.24 16.57 -15.38
C VAL A 168 3.82 16.07 -15.19
N TRP A 169 2.90 16.54 -16.03
CA TRP A 169 1.55 16.02 -16.17
C TRP A 169 1.46 15.03 -17.33
N SER A 170 0.62 14.01 -17.18
CA SER A 170 0.23 13.16 -18.31
C SER A 170 -0.71 13.89 -19.27
N ASN A 171 -1.45 14.90 -18.78
CA ASN A 171 -2.27 15.78 -19.59
C ASN A 171 -1.43 16.92 -20.17
N LEU A 172 -1.38 17.03 -21.50
CA LEU A 172 -0.56 18.00 -22.21
C LEU A 172 -0.97 19.46 -21.95
N LEU A 173 -2.27 19.71 -21.80
CA LEU A 173 -2.79 21.06 -21.54
C LEU A 173 -2.31 21.64 -20.19
N GLU A 174 -1.86 20.77 -19.29
CA GLU A 174 -1.39 21.15 -17.95
C GLU A 174 0.13 21.36 -17.89
N ASN A 175 0.89 20.87 -18.87
CA ASN A 175 2.36 21.00 -18.91
C ASN A 175 2.87 22.41 -19.28
N GLY A 176 1.98 23.36 -19.58
CA GLY A 176 2.36 24.72 -19.99
C GLY A 176 3.28 24.74 -21.22
N GLN A 177 4.11 25.78 -21.35
CA GLN A 177 5.16 25.89 -22.38
C GLN A 177 6.50 25.26 -21.96
N GLY A 178 6.52 24.46 -20.89
CA GLY A 178 7.73 23.81 -20.36
C GLY A 178 8.23 22.65 -21.25
N PRO A 179 9.30 21.92 -20.86
CA PRO A 179 9.76 20.75 -21.60
C PRO A 179 8.63 19.72 -21.66
N VAL A 180 7.93 19.74 -22.79
CA VAL A 180 6.80 18.89 -23.10
C VAL A 180 7.31 17.45 -23.03
N VAL A 181 6.68 16.59 -22.22
CA VAL A 181 6.79 15.15 -22.48
C VAL A 181 6.34 14.99 -23.91
N PRO A 182 7.24 14.67 -24.86
CA PRO A 182 6.80 14.50 -26.23
C PRO A 182 5.68 13.49 -26.16
N THR A 183 4.59 13.87 -26.80
CA THR A 183 3.40 13.09 -27.05
C THR A 183 3.77 11.62 -27.30
N ARG A 184 2.77 10.73 -27.27
CA ARG A 184 2.81 9.48 -28.06
C ARG A 184 2.89 9.80 -29.57
N ASP A 185 3.67 10.81 -29.94
CA ASP A 185 3.89 11.27 -31.29
C ASP A 185 4.77 10.22 -31.93
N THR A 186 4.10 9.51 -32.82
CA THR A 186 4.69 8.48 -33.65
C THR A 186 5.66 9.05 -34.68
N SER A 187 5.74 10.38 -34.81
CA SER A 187 6.64 11.08 -35.72
C SER A 187 8.12 11.02 -35.31
N ASN A 188 8.43 10.77 -34.03
CA ASN A 188 9.81 10.64 -33.53
C ASN A 188 10.41 9.22 -33.66
N TYR A 189 9.80 8.32 -34.45
CA TYR A 189 10.27 6.94 -34.61
C TYR A 189 11.49 6.74 -35.52
N THR A 190 12.19 7.80 -35.89
CA THR A 190 13.41 7.67 -36.69
C THR A 190 14.61 7.33 -35.81
N LEU A 191 15.39 6.32 -36.22
CA LEU A 191 16.72 6.10 -35.67
C LEU A 191 17.52 7.41 -35.76
N LEU A 192 17.95 7.92 -34.61
CA LEU A 192 18.79 9.11 -34.57
C LEU A 192 20.17 8.72 -35.11
N ARG A 193 20.62 9.45 -36.14
CA ARG A 193 21.95 9.24 -36.71
C ARG A 193 23.01 9.79 -35.75
N PRO A 194 24.22 9.20 -35.72
CA PRO A 194 25.34 9.81 -35.00
C PRO A 194 25.61 11.22 -35.55
N ARG A 195 26.02 12.15 -34.67
CA ARG A 195 26.39 13.51 -35.10
C ARG A 195 27.76 13.56 -35.76
N TYR A 196 28.70 12.74 -35.28
CA TYR A 196 30.06 12.69 -35.79
C TYR A 196 30.49 11.25 -36.05
N LEU A 197 31.32 11.05 -37.06
CA LEU A 197 31.95 9.78 -37.40
C LEU A 197 33.42 9.99 -37.75
N CYS A 198 34.25 8.99 -37.49
CA CYS A 198 35.65 8.96 -37.90
C CYS A 198 35.76 8.27 -39.26
N LEU A 199 36.04 9.03 -40.32
CA LEU A 199 36.26 8.51 -41.67
C LEU A 199 37.73 8.09 -41.83
N LEU A 200 37.94 6.90 -42.39
CA LEU A 200 39.26 6.42 -42.77
C LEU A 200 39.75 7.16 -44.01
N THR A 201 40.99 7.64 -43.98
CA THR A 201 41.63 8.26 -45.15
C THR A 201 42.33 7.16 -45.95
N GLU A 202 42.23 7.19 -47.28
CA GLU A 202 42.84 6.19 -48.17
C GLU A 202 44.37 6.37 -48.34
N ASP A 203 44.93 7.49 -47.87
CA ASP A 203 46.35 7.79 -48.02
C ASP A 203 47.26 6.90 -47.15
N ASP A 204 48.49 6.66 -47.63
CA ASP A 204 49.55 5.83 -47.02
C ASP A 204 49.96 6.22 -45.57
N ASN A 205 49.40 7.30 -45.03
CA ASN A 205 49.51 7.67 -43.63
C ASN A 205 48.22 7.29 -42.90
N PRO A 206 48.26 6.48 -41.81
CA PRO A 206 47.08 5.93 -41.16
C PRO A 206 46.33 6.97 -40.31
N GLY A 207 45.85 8.04 -40.93
CA GLY A 207 45.05 9.09 -40.33
C GLY A 207 43.55 8.77 -40.38
N PHE A 208 42.79 9.40 -39.48
CA PHE A 208 41.34 9.45 -39.56
C PHE A 208 40.90 10.91 -39.42
N THR A 209 39.77 11.27 -40.01
CA THR A 209 39.19 12.60 -39.87
C THR A 209 37.83 12.49 -39.19
N VAL A 210 37.59 13.32 -38.18
CA VAL A 210 36.28 13.40 -37.51
C VAL A 210 35.42 14.37 -38.31
N ILE A 211 34.30 13.89 -38.84
CA ILE A 211 33.42 14.68 -39.72
C ILE A 211 32.00 14.69 -39.15
N SER A 212 31.33 15.83 -39.26
CA SER A 212 29.90 15.95 -38.96
C SER A 212 29.08 15.19 -40.00
N VAL A 213 28.20 14.31 -39.55
CA VAL A 213 27.37 13.47 -40.41
C VAL A 213 26.39 14.31 -41.22
N GLU A 214 25.85 15.38 -40.65
CA GLU A 214 24.98 16.33 -41.38
C GLU A 214 25.75 16.99 -42.53
N GLU A 215 26.97 17.47 -42.27
CA GLU A 215 27.82 18.07 -43.31
C GLU A 215 28.17 17.07 -44.40
N TRP A 216 28.44 15.81 -44.05
CA TRP A 216 28.72 14.76 -45.02
C TRP A 216 27.52 14.49 -45.94
N TYR A 217 26.31 14.40 -45.39
CA TYR A 217 25.09 14.20 -46.20
C TYR A 217 24.77 15.43 -47.06
N THR A 218 25.02 16.65 -46.59
CA THR A 218 24.84 17.85 -47.44
C THR A 218 25.80 17.87 -48.61
N LYS A 219 27.04 17.38 -48.43
CA LYS A 219 28.05 17.30 -49.49
C LYS A 219 27.81 16.14 -50.47
N ASN A 220 27.24 15.03 -50.00
CA ASN A 220 27.00 13.81 -50.80
C ASN A 220 25.51 13.56 -51.08
N ALA A 221 24.69 14.61 -51.08
CA ALA A 221 23.24 14.51 -51.24
C ALA A 221 22.82 13.86 -52.57
N GLU A 222 23.64 14.00 -53.62
CA GLU A 222 23.39 13.47 -54.97
C GLU A 222 23.70 11.97 -55.10
N SER A 223 24.53 11.41 -54.20
CA SER A 223 25.04 10.04 -54.29
C SER A 223 24.08 9.00 -53.73
N GLY A 224 23.11 9.39 -52.90
CA GLY A 224 22.13 8.50 -52.25
C GLY A 224 22.75 7.42 -51.34
N GLN A 225 24.06 7.46 -51.08
CA GLN A 225 24.80 6.40 -50.41
C GLN A 225 24.66 6.55 -48.89
N ALA A 226 24.23 5.49 -48.21
CA ALA A 226 24.17 5.46 -46.76
C ALA A 226 25.58 5.26 -46.18
N LEU A 227 25.98 6.12 -45.25
CA LEU A 227 27.28 6.01 -44.58
C LEU A 227 27.27 4.85 -43.58
N GLU A 228 27.94 3.75 -43.94
CA GLU A 228 28.08 2.57 -43.08
C GLU A 228 29.29 2.73 -42.15
N TYR A 229 29.15 2.31 -40.89
CA TYR A 229 30.21 2.47 -39.91
C TYR A 229 30.29 1.31 -38.91
N LEU A 230 31.48 1.16 -38.32
CA LEU A 230 31.78 0.21 -37.25
C LEU A 230 31.58 0.86 -35.88
N PHE A 231 30.86 0.22 -34.96
CA PHE A 231 30.79 0.64 -33.57
C PHE A 231 31.92 0.02 -32.75
N VAL A 232 32.72 0.84 -32.06
CA VAL A 232 33.82 0.37 -31.23
C VAL A 232 33.47 0.57 -29.76
N ALA A 233 33.15 -0.53 -29.08
CA ALA A 233 32.83 -0.54 -27.65
C ALA A 233 34.12 -0.66 -26.82
N TYR A 234 34.26 0.18 -25.80
CA TYR A 234 35.42 0.16 -24.92
C TYR A 234 35.08 0.69 -23.52
N SER A 235 36.02 0.57 -22.59
CA SER A 235 35.87 1.05 -21.22
C SER A 235 36.86 2.19 -20.93
N ASN A 236 36.39 3.36 -20.49
CA ASN A 236 37.24 4.45 -19.97
C ASN A 236 38.18 4.03 -18.80
N GLU A 237 37.89 2.95 -18.07
CA GLU A 237 38.82 2.44 -17.05
C GLU A 237 40.04 1.76 -17.69
N GLN A 238 39.82 1.11 -18.84
CA GLN A 238 40.85 0.42 -19.61
C GLN A 238 41.57 1.38 -20.55
N PHE A 239 40.85 2.37 -21.10
CA PHE A 239 41.38 3.42 -21.98
C PHE A 239 40.96 4.80 -21.44
N PRO A 240 41.71 5.37 -20.48
CA PRO A 240 41.38 6.68 -19.92
C PRO A 240 41.53 7.79 -20.96
N ASN A 241 40.49 8.61 -21.13
CA ASN A 241 40.50 9.77 -22.03
C ASN A 241 41.59 10.80 -21.65
N SER A 242 42.08 10.78 -20.40
CA SER A 242 43.16 11.67 -19.92
C SER A 242 44.54 11.32 -20.46
N SER A 243 44.71 10.13 -21.06
CA SER A 243 45.99 9.68 -21.61
C SER A 243 45.94 9.63 -23.13
N ASN A 244 46.67 10.54 -23.78
CA ASN A 244 46.81 10.56 -25.24
C ASN A 244 47.39 9.25 -25.79
N SER A 245 48.25 8.56 -25.03
CA SER A 245 48.83 7.27 -25.45
C SER A 245 47.74 6.20 -25.57
N HIS A 246 46.90 6.04 -24.54
CA HIS A 246 45.81 5.04 -24.56
C HIS A 246 44.75 5.35 -25.61
N MET A 247 44.42 6.62 -25.82
CA MET A 247 43.51 7.04 -26.89
C MET A 247 44.08 6.72 -28.29
N THR A 248 45.38 6.93 -28.50
CA THR A 248 46.05 6.57 -29.75
C THR A 248 46.00 5.06 -29.97
N SER A 249 46.23 4.26 -28.92
CA SER A 249 46.13 2.80 -29.00
C SER A 249 44.70 2.32 -29.30
N LEU A 250 43.68 2.96 -28.71
CA LEU A 250 42.27 2.69 -29.00
C LEU A 250 41.94 3.02 -30.46
N HIS A 251 42.43 4.14 -30.99
CA HIS A 251 42.25 4.48 -32.41
C HIS A 251 42.97 3.51 -33.34
N ASN A 252 44.13 2.98 -32.95
CA ASN A 252 44.84 1.96 -33.74
C ASN A 252 44.04 0.65 -33.81
N ILE A 253 43.44 0.21 -32.70
CA ILE A 253 42.49 -0.91 -32.69
C ILE A 253 41.30 -0.61 -33.61
N ALA A 254 40.66 0.55 -33.44
CA ALA A 254 39.50 0.94 -34.23
C ALA A 254 39.79 0.94 -35.73
N LYS A 255 40.92 1.52 -36.15
CA LYS A 255 41.34 1.55 -37.57
C LYS A 255 41.54 0.15 -38.14
N LYS A 256 42.25 -0.72 -37.43
CA LYS A 256 42.47 -2.11 -37.88
C LYS A 256 41.14 -2.85 -38.00
N ALA A 257 40.31 -2.80 -36.95
CA ALA A 257 39.01 -3.46 -36.94
C ALA A 257 38.07 -2.96 -38.06
N THR A 258 38.12 -1.67 -38.38
CA THR A 258 37.30 -1.07 -39.44
C THR A 258 37.74 -1.50 -40.83
N ARG A 259 39.07 -1.61 -41.05
CA ARG A 259 39.64 -2.16 -42.29
C ARG A 259 39.36 -3.65 -42.43
N ASP A 260 39.48 -4.42 -41.36
CA ASP A 260 39.16 -5.85 -41.32
C ASP A 260 37.67 -6.08 -41.66
N ALA A 261 36.78 -5.17 -41.26
CA ALA A 261 35.36 -5.21 -41.57
C ALA A 261 34.98 -4.64 -42.96
N GLY A 262 35.94 -4.03 -43.68
CA GLY A 262 35.69 -3.40 -44.98
C GLY A 262 34.78 -2.17 -44.94
N LEU A 263 34.76 -1.44 -43.82
CA LEU A 263 33.89 -0.27 -43.62
C LEU A 263 34.66 1.05 -43.83
N PRO A 264 34.00 2.12 -44.31
CA PRO A 264 34.66 3.41 -44.56
C PRO A 264 34.85 4.26 -43.30
N ALA A 265 34.07 4.01 -42.25
CA ALA A 265 34.05 4.82 -41.04
C ALA A 265 33.87 3.99 -39.77
N PHE A 266 34.23 4.58 -38.64
CA PHE A 266 33.96 4.03 -37.31
C PHE A 266 33.48 5.09 -36.32
N TRP A 267 32.81 4.63 -35.28
CA TRP A 267 32.34 5.45 -34.17
C TRP A 267 33.03 5.02 -32.87
N VAL A 268 33.67 5.97 -32.19
CA VAL A 268 34.32 5.80 -30.88
C VAL A 268 33.89 6.95 -29.98
N ALA A 269 33.31 6.64 -28.82
CA ALA A 269 32.80 7.61 -27.86
C ALA A 269 33.78 8.76 -27.56
N GLY A 270 35.04 8.44 -27.25
CA GLY A 270 36.06 9.45 -26.89
C GLY A 270 36.52 10.39 -28.01
N SER A 271 36.03 10.25 -29.25
CA SER A 271 36.36 11.18 -30.35
C SER A 271 35.16 11.64 -31.15
N CYS A 272 34.04 10.91 -31.11
CA CYS A 272 32.80 11.26 -31.80
C CYS A 272 31.81 12.05 -30.92
N MET A 273 32.20 12.41 -29.68
CA MET A 273 31.42 13.25 -28.76
C MET A 273 32.26 14.46 -28.30
N PRO A 274 32.26 15.59 -29.04
CA PRO A 274 32.97 16.81 -28.64
C PRO A 274 32.33 17.49 -27.40
N GLU A 275 33.11 18.28 -26.64
CA GLU A 275 32.84 18.72 -25.25
C GLU A 275 31.48 19.41 -24.92
N ASP A 276 31.03 19.12 -23.68
CA ASP A 276 30.06 19.66 -22.71
C ASP A 276 28.68 20.23 -23.11
N VAL A 277 28.50 20.93 -24.24
CA VAL A 277 27.23 21.66 -24.46
C VAL A 277 26.07 20.73 -24.79
N ASN A 278 26.34 19.64 -25.54
CA ASN A 278 25.34 18.68 -26.02
C ASN A 278 25.62 17.23 -25.56
N LEU A 279 26.42 17.06 -24.50
CA LEU A 279 26.81 15.74 -23.99
C LEU A 279 25.58 14.87 -23.66
N GLU A 280 24.49 15.49 -23.21
CA GLU A 280 23.23 14.81 -22.92
C GLU A 280 22.65 14.14 -24.17
N ASP A 281 22.49 14.91 -25.25
CA ASP A 281 22.02 14.37 -26.51
C ASP A 281 22.91 13.23 -27.01
N ASP A 282 24.22 13.34 -26.83
CA ASP A 282 25.17 12.37 -27.37
C ASP A 282 25.23 11.06 -26.56
N ILE A 283 25.28 11.11 -25.22
CA ILE A 283 25.28 9.91 -24.35
C ILE A 283 24.03 9.07 -24.58
N TYR A 284 22.89 9.75 -24.66
CA TYR A 284 21.60 9.10 -24.68
C TYR A 284 21.14 8.68 -26.09
N ARG A 285 21.89 9.09 -27.13
CA ARG A 285 21.80 8.58 -28.51
C ARG A 285 22.66 7.36 -28.78
N ILE A 286 23.60 6.99 -27.90
CA ILE A 286 24.53 5.86 -28.12
C ILE A 286 23.78 4.58 -28.52
N ALA A 287 22.66 4.29 -27.86
CA ALA A 287 21.82 3.14 -28.19
C ALA A 287 21.33 3.12 -29.65
N ASP A 288 21.04 4.29 -30.25
CA ASP A 288 20.65 4.40 -31.65
C ASP A 288 21.84 4.32 -32.60
N VAL A 289 22.99 4.86 -32.18
CA VAL A 289 24.25 4.70 -32.91
C VAL A 289 24.63 3.22 -33.00
N VAL A 290 24.44 2.45 -31.94
CA VAL A 290 24.65 0.99 -31.95
C VAL A 290 23.68 0.30 -32.91
N ARG A 291 22.38 0.63 -32.85
CA ARG A 291 21.36 0.06 -33.75
C ARG A 291 21.63 0.37 -35.22
N GLY A 292 22.16 1.56 -35.51
CA GLY A 292 22.46 2.04 -36.86
C GLY A 292 23.83 1.60 -37.40
N ALA A 293 24.69 1.01 -36.56
CA ALA A 293 25.98 0.49 -36.98
C ALA A 293 25.82 -0.76 -37.84
N LYS A 294 26.77 -1.03 -38.75
CA LYS A 294 26.74 -2.26 -39.55
C LYS A 294 27.41 -3.44 -38.84
N SER A 295 28.35 -3.16 -37.96
CA SER A 295 29.04 -4.15 -37.13
C SER A 295 29.55 -3.53 -35.84
N MET A 296 29.92 -4.36 -34.87
CA MET A 296 30.44 -3.97 -33.55
C MET A 296 31.69 -4.77 -33.19
N VAL A 297 32.66 -4.10 -32.56
CA VAL A 297 33.83 -4.73 -31.94
C VAL A 297 33.99 -4.28 -30.49
N VAL A 298 34.63 -5.11 -29.68
CA VAL A 298 34.96 -4.78 -28.29
C VAL A 298 36.47 -4.64 -28.15
N ALA A 299 36.94 -3.48 -27.72
CA ALA A 299 38.33 -3.21 -27.42
C ALA A 299 38.58 -3.37 -25.92
N VAL A 300 39.53 -4.24 -25.55
CA VAL A 300 39.92 -4.48 -24.16
C VAL A 300 41.39 -4.18 -23.93
N ALA A 301 41.72 -3.65 -22.74
CA ALA A 301 43.09 -3.47 -22.29
C ALA A 301 43.22 -3.66 -20.77
N PRO A 302 44.40 -4.05 -20.26
CA PRO A 302 44.65 -4.10 -18.82
C PRO A 302 44.53 -2.73 -18.17
N CYS A 303 43.89 -2.66 -17.00
CA CYS A 303 43.76 -1.41 -16.26
C CYS A 303 45.06 -0.94 -15.62
N THR A 304 45.22 0.37 -15.51
CA THR A 304 46.43 1.07 -15.03
C THR A 304 46.72 0.91 -13.53
N GLY A 305 45.94 0.16 -12.75
CA GLY A 305 46.00 0.13 -11.28
C GLY A 305 46.37 -1.19 -10.58
N ASN A 306 46.13 -2.36 -11.18
CA ASN A 306 46.36 -3.66 -10.52
C ASN A 306 47.53 -4.41 -11.17
N ARG A 307 48.72 -4.31 -10.56
CA ARG A 307 49.98 -4.89 -11.06
C ARG A 307 50.27 -6.32 -10.58
N THR A 308 49.36 -6.98 -9.87
CA THR A 308 49.69 -8.22 -9.13
C THR A 308 49.23 -9.52 -9.80
N LEU A 309 48.34 -9.48 -10.80
CA LEU A 309 47.86 -10.65 -11.55
C LEU A 309 47.75 -10.30 -13.03
N VAL A 310 48.26 -11.17 -13.92
CA VAL A 310 48.02 -11.05 -15.37
C VAL A 310 46.51 -11.28 -15.59
N PRO A 311 45.73 -10.27 -16.01
CA PRO A 311 44.29 -10.43 -16.16
C PRO A 311 44.00 -11.43 -17.29
N THR A 312 43.08 -12.37 -17.07
CA THR A 312 42.62 -13.21 -18.18
C THR A 312 41.72 -12.39 -19.12
N PRO A 313 41.58 -12.77 -20.40
CA PRO A 313 40.65 -12.10 -21.32
C PRO A 313 39.20 -12.06 -20.79
N ALA A 314 38.79 -13.10 -20.06
CA ALA A 314 37.48 -13.16 -19.41
C ALA A 314 37.32 -12.09 -18.32
N ASP A 315 38.36 -11.85 -17.51
CA ASP A 315 38.34 -10.81 -16.47
C ASP A 315 38.23 -9.40 -17.08
N LEU A 316 38.93 -9.16 -18.18
CA LEU A 316 38.87 -7.89 -18.91
C LEU A 316 37.48 -7.63 -19.52
N LEU A 317 36.85 -8.68 -20.05
CA LEU A 317 35.49 -8.62 -20.60
C LEU A 317 34.44 -8.46 -19.49
N GLN A 318 34.60 -9.15 -18.35
CA GLN A 318 33.73 -9.00 -17.20
C GLN A 318 33.80 -7.58 -16.63
N GLN A 319 34.99 -6.99 -16.58
CA GLN A 319 35.15 -5.60 -16.20
C GLN A 319 34.43 -4.67 -17.18
N TRP A 320 34.63 -4.85 -18.50
CA TRP A 320 33.95 -4.06 -19.52
C TRP A 320 32.43 -4.08 -19.32
N GLY A 321 31.83 -5.28 -19.24
CA GLY A 321 30.37 -5.37 -19.14
C GLY A 321 29.76 -5.23 -17.75
N SER A 322 30.56 -4.89 -16.74
CA SER A 322 30.07 -4.46 -15.43
C SER A 322 29.38 -3.10 -15.46
N ARG A 323 29.52 -2.36 -16.58
CA ARG A 323 29.02 -1.01 -16.79
C ARG A 323 27.58 -0.99 -17.30
N ILE A 324 26.89 0.11 -17.02
CA ILE A 324 25.50 0.25 -17.46
C ILE A 324 25.36 0.34 -18.99
N TRP A 325 26.18 1.13 -19.67
CA TRP A 325 26.04 1.42 -21.11
C TRP A 325 26.41 0.25 -22.01
N THR A 326 27.32 -0.61 -21.55
CA THR A 326 27.70 -1.85 -22.26
C THR A 326 26.55 -2.84 -22.39
N PHE A 327 25.51 -2.70 -21.55
CA PHE A 327 24.33 -3.56 -21.61
C PHE A 327 23.44 -3.26 -22.82
N PRO A 328 22.93 -2.02 -23.01
CA PRO A 328 22.30 -1.63 -24.27
C PRO A 328 23.20 -1.84 -25.49
N GLU A 329 24.51 -1.55 -25.41
CA GLU A 329 25.44 -1.75 -26.54
C GLU A 329 25.45 -3.21 -27.02
N LEU A 330 25.62 -4.16 -26.10
CA LEU A 330 25.64 -5.58 -26.47
C LEU A 330 24.26 -6.05 -26.94
N LEU A 331 23.18 -5.66 -26.26
CA LEU A 331 21.81 -6.10 -26.59
C LEU A 331 21.34 -5.58 -27.95
N LEU A 332 21.67 -4.34 -28.29
CA LEU A 332 21.19 -3.67 -29.51
C LEU A 332 22.12 -3.86 -30.71
N CYS A 333 23.29 -4.45 -30.52
CA CYS A 333 24.19 -4.81 -31.60
C CYS A 333 23.47 -5.68 -32.64
N PRO A 334 23.56 -5.34 -33.95
CA PRO A 334 22.87 -6.06 -35.02
C PRO A 334 23.55 -7.38 -35.42
N VAL A 335 24.79 -7.61 -34.97
CA VAL A 335 25.58 -8.80 -35.35
C VAL A 335 25.57 -9.83 -34.23
N ASP A 336 25.45 -11.11 -34.59
CA ASP A 336 25.47 -12.22 -33.63
C ASP A 336 26.88 -12.63 -33.16
N THR A 337 27.91 -12.35 -33.95
CA THR A 337 29.32 -12.63 -33.62
C THR A 337 30.10 -11.33 -33.48
N ILE A 338 30.74 -11.15 -32.31
CA ILE A 338 31.47 -9.94 -31.96
C ILE A 338 32.96 -10.27 -31.82
N SER A 339 33.79 -9.52 -32.54
CA SER A 339 35.25 -9.66 -32.49
C SER A 339 35.84 -8.84 -31.34
N ILE A 340 36.72 -9.47 -30.58
CA ILE A 340 37.40 -8.85 -29.43
C ILE A 340 38.84 -8.54 -29.82
N TYR A 341 39.24 -7.29 -29.64
CA TYR A 341 40.59 -6.81 -29.92
C TYR A 341 41.29 -6.40 -28.63
N SER A 342 42.58 -6.72 -28.56
CA SER A 342 43.49 -6.27 -27.49
C SER A 342 44.78 -5.73 -28.10
N LEU A 343 45.60 -5.11 -27.28
CA LEU A 343 46.94 -4.68 -27.65
C LEU A 343 47.96 -5.69 -27.14
N GLU A 344 48.73 -6.26 -28.07
CA GLU A 344 49.94 -7.01 -27.76
C GLU A 344 51.12 -6.28 -28.39
N ASN A 345 52.12 -5.86 -27.58
CA ASN A 345 53.30 -5.11 -28.05
C ASN A 345 52.95 -3.87 -28.91
N ASP A 346 51.99 -3.05 -28.45
CA ASP A 346 51.47 -1.86 -29.17
C ASP A 346 50.88 -2.12 -30.57
N GLN A 347 50.68 -3.39 -30.92
CA GLN A 347 49.97 -3.78 -32.14
C GLN A 347 48.58 -4.33 -31.79
N PRO A 348 47.53 -3.92 -32.51
CA PRO A 348 46.19 -4.45 -32.30
C PRO A 348 46.09 -5.90 -32.79
N VAL A 349 45.74 -6.82 -31.90
CA VAL A 349 45.57 -8.26 -32.18
C VAL A 349 44.13 -8.67 -31.90
N THR A 350 43.55 -9.47 -32.81
CA THR A 350 42.24 -10.09 -32.62
C THR A 350 42.41 -11.29 -31.70
N LEU A 351 41.82 -11.24 -30.50
CA LEU A 351 41.91 -12.34 -29.54
C LEU A 351 40.97 -13.48 -29.95
N HIS A 352 39.67 -13.21 -29.98
CA HIS A 352 38.62 -14.19 -30.26
C HIS A 352 37.38 -13.51 -30.86
N ALA A 353 36.61 -14.27 -31.65
CA ALA A 353 35.23 -13.91 -32.02
C ALA A 353 34.27 -14.75 -31.18
N LEU A 354 33.36 -14.11 -30.46
CA LEU A 354 32.39 -14.79 -29.60
C LEU A 354 30.97 -14.54 -30.08
N ALA A 355 30.12 -15.56 -29.94
CA ALA A 355 28.69 -15.38 -30.11
C ALA A 355 28.13 -14.52 -28.96
N LYS A 356 27.22 -13.61 -29.29
CA LYS A 356 26.55 -12.68 -28.35
C LYS A 356 26.00 -13.38 -27.10
N GLN A 357 25.39 -14.56 -27.27
CA GLN A 357 24.87 -15.43 -26.21
C GLN A 357 25.94 -15.95 -25.24
N GLN A 358 27.10 -16.35 -25.77
CA GLN A 358 28.23 -16.78 -24.94
C GLN A 358 28.85 -15.58 -24.21
N MET A 359 28.91 -14.43 -24.89
CA MET A 359 29.39 -13.18 -24.32
C MET A 359 28.56 -12.77 -23.09
N GLY A 360 27.23 -12.74 -23.19
CA GLY A 360 26.40 -12.34 -22.05
C GLY A 360 26.53 -13.25 -20.84
N LYS A 361 26.74 -14.57 -21.04
CA LYS A 361 26.98 -15.52 -19.94
C LYS A 361 28.34 -15.33 -19.25
N MET A 362 29.36 -14.92 -20.01
CA MET A 362 30.70 -14.69 -19.49
C MET A 362 30.80 -13.34 -18.77
N ILE A 363 30.09 -12.34 -19.29
CA ILE A 363 30.28 -10.94 -18.90
C ILE A 363 29.38 -10.54 -17.73
N TRP A 364 28.14 -11.03 -17.69
CA TRP A 364 27.14 -10.57 -16.74
C TRP A 364 26.94 -11.55 -15.58
N GLN A 365 26.93 -11.03 -14.36
CA GLN A 365 26.69 -11.83 -13.15
C GLN A 365 25.21 -12.26 -13.03
N ASP A 366 24.29 -11.46 -13.57
CA ASP A 366 22.85 -11.70 -13.65
C ASP A 366 22.46 -12.46 -14.94
N ALA A 367 23.27 -13.44 -15.33
CA ALA A 367 23.18 -14.12 -16.62
C ALA A 367 21.77 -14.67 -16.92
N GLN A 368 21.04 -15.20 -15.93
CA GLN A 368 19.70 -15.76 -16.15
C GLN A 368 18.68 -14.71 -16.62
N VAL A 369 18.65 -13.54 -15.96
CA VAL A 369 17.70 -12.46 -16.29
C VAL A 369 18.14 -11.75 -17.57
N SER A 370 19.44 -11.48 -17.69
CA SER A 370 20.00 -10.83 -18.87
C SER A 370 19.86 -11.68 -20.15
N GLN A 371 19.89 -13.01 -20.03
CA GLN A 371 19.70 -13.91 -21.18
C GLN A 371 18.28 -13.82 -21.73
N GLN A 372 17.25 -13.69 -20.89
CA GLN A 372 15.87 -13.51 -21.35
C GLN A 372 15.71 -12.25 -22.21
N LEU A 373 16.36 -11.15 -21.82
CA LEU A 373 16.39 -9.92 -22.60
C LEU A 373 17.17 -10.09 -23.90
N MET A 374 18.28 -10.83 -23.87
CA MET A 374 19.07 -11.10 -25.07
C MET A 374 18.29 -11.93 -26.09
N ASP A 375 17.60 -12.98 -25.64
CA ASP A 375 16.70 -13.79 -26.45
C ASP A 375 15.55 -12.94 -27.02
N HIS A 376 15.11 -11.93 -26.27
CA HIS A 376 14.12 -10.97 -26.76
C HIS A 376 14.61 -10.13 -27.94
N TYR A 377 15.79 -9.52 -27.81
CA TYR A 377 16.35 -8.68 -28.87
C TYR A 377 16.86 -9.47 -30.07
N GLN A 378 17.19 -10.76 -29.91
CA GLN A 378 17.49 -11.65 -31.03
C GLN A 378 16.23 -12.22 -31.71
N GLY A 379 15.05 -12.04 -31.11
CA GLY A 379 13.79 -12.56 -31.65
C GLY A 379 13.53 -14.05 -31.36
N THR A 380 14.32 -14.69 -30.50
CA THR A 380 14.13 -16.08 -30.07
C THR A 380 12.94 -16.22 -29.13
N ILE A 381 12.74 -15.25 -28.23
CA ILE A 381 11.61 -15.17 -27.29
C ILE A 381 10.96 -13.79 -27.44
N SER A 382 9.66 -13.67 -27.27
CA SER A 382 9.00 -12.35 -27.21
C SER A 382 8.52 -12.08 -25.78
N LEU A 383 9.15 -11.10 -25.12
CA LEU A 383 8.70 -10.60 -23.82
C LEU A 383 7.57 -9.61 -24.02
N SER A 384 6.63 -9.57 -23.08
CA SER A 384 5.63 -8.50 -23.05
C SER A 384 6.30 -7.14 -22.77
N ARG A 385 5.62 -6.04 -23.10
CA ARG A 385 6.14 -4.68 -22.87
C ARG A 385 6.43 -4.42 -21.40
N LEU A 386 5.60 -5.00 -20.53
CA LEU A 386 5.72 -4.90 -19.08
C LEU A 386 6.93 -5.69 -18.56
N GLU A 387 7.07 -6.96 -18.97
CA GLU A 387 8.22 -7.80 -18.61
C GLU A 387 9.53 -7.18 -19.12
N LEU A 388 9.55 -6.70 -20.36
CA LEU A 388 10.69 -6.01 -20.95
C LEU A 388 11.15 -4.84 -20.07
N ALA A 389 10.23 -3.96 -19.66
CA ALA A 389 10.56 -2.80 -18.84
C ALA A 389 11.09 -3.19 -17.44
N ILE A 390 10.46 -4.17 -16.79
CA ILE A 390 10.83 -4.63 -15.44
C ILE A 390 12.19 -5.32 -15.45
N LEU A 391 12.39 -6.28 -16.37
CA LEU A 391 13.63 -7.04 -16.47
C LEU A 391 14.78 -6.11 -16.90
N ALA A 392 14.55 -5.21 -17.86
CA ALA A 392 15.55 -4.23 -18.27
C ALA A 392 15.97 -3.34 -17.11
N LEU A 393 15.02 -2.82 -16.33
CA LEU A 393 15.32 -2.01 -15.15
C LEU A 393 16.15 -2.79 -14.13
N LYS A 394 15.76 -4.04 -13.82
CA LYS A 394 16.50 -4.92 -12.90
C LYS A 394 17.95 -5.14 -13.35
N CYS A 395 18.16 -5.40 -14.64
CA CYS A 395 19.49 -5.55 -15.22
C CYS A 395 20.30 -4.25 -15.16
N LEU A 396 19.71 -3.09 -15.50
CA LEU A 396 20.42 -1.80 -15.45
C LEU A 396 20.87 -1.45 -14.03
N TYR A 397 20.03 -1.72 -13.02
CA TYR A 397 20.36 -1.47 -11.61
C TYR A 397 21.35 -2.47 -11.00
N ALA A 398 21.53 -3.66 -11.60
CA ALA A 398 22.56 -4.61 -11.20
C ALA A 398 23.98 -4.17 -11.60
N ARG A 399 24.11 -3.15 -12.45
CA ARG A 399 25.37 -2.71 -13.07
C ARG A 399 25.91 -1.43 -12.42
N LYS A 400 27.23 -1.26 -12.51
CA LYS A 400 27.93 -0.06 -12.03
C LYS A 400 27.75 1.08 -13.02
N THR A 401 27.59 2.29 -12.50
CA THR A 401 27.58 3.51 -13.31
C THR A 401 28.43 4.59 -12.64
N THR A 402 29.08 5.40 -13.46
CA THR A 402 29.58 6.72 -13.05
C THR A 402 28.45 7.72 -13.28
N GLN A 403 27.76 8.12 -12.21
CA GLN A 403 26.60 9.02 -12.30
C GLN A 403 27.06 10.44 -12.65
N TRP A 404 26.64 10.94 -13.82
CA TRP A 404 26.70 12.35 -14.18
C TRP A 404 25.46 13.07 -13.66
N PHE A 405 24.29 12.45 -13.80
CA PHE A 405 23.04 12.88 -13.18
C PHE A 405 22.48 11.81 -12.24
N ALA A 406 21.69 12.25 -11.26
CA ALA A 406 21.00 11.35 -10.34
C ALA A 406 20.05 10.38 -11.06
N GLY A 407 19.58 10.74 -12.26
CA GLY A 407 18.66 9.97 -13.10
C GLY A 407 19.30 8.97 -14.08
N ASP A 408 20.62 8.95 -14.25
CA ASP A 408 21.28 8.26 -15.38
C ASP A 408 20.90 6.79 -15.53
N GLN A 409 20.83 6.06 -14.41
CA GLN A 409 20.49 4.64 -14.44
C GLN A 409 19.07 4.38 -14.97
N SER A 410 18.14 5.27 -14.64
CA SER A 410 16.77 5.21 -15.14
C SER A 410 16.69 5.68 -16.58
N TYR A 411 17.41 6.74 -16.95
CA TYR A 411 17.47 7.23 -18.31
C TYR A 411 18.07 6.22 -19.30
N ALA A 412 19.02 5.38 -18.87
CA ALA A 412 19.52 4.28 -19.70
C ALA A 412 18.41 3.35 -20.23
N LEU A 413 17.27 3.25 -19.52
CA LEU A 413 16.12 2.46 -19.96
C LEU A 413 15.51 2.96 -21.28
N MET A 414 15.57 4.26 -21.58
CA MET A 414 15.05 4.78 -22.85
C MET A 414 15.82 4.25 -24.06
N GLY A 415 17.06 3.80 -23.85
CA GLY A 415 17.86 3.12 -24.87
C GLY A 415 17.25 1.77 -25.25
N LEU A 416 16.49 1.13 -24.37
CA LEU A 416 15.84 -0.18 -24.58
C LEU A 416 14.34 -0.05 -24.92
N LEU A 417 13.71 1.07 -24.58
CA LEU A 417 12.31 1.32 -24.87
C LEU A 417 12.10 2.06 -26.20
N ARG A 418 10.83 2.20 -26.59
CA ARG A 418 10.43 2.74 -27.89
C ARG A 418 10.51 4.26 -27.96
N LEU A 419 10.09 4.96 -26.90
CA LEU A 419 10.02 6.42 -26.83
C LEU A 419 11.11 6.97 -25.91
N ARG A 420 11.71 8.08 -26.35
CA ARG A 420 12.77 8.79 -25.66
C ARG A 420 12.29 10.18 -25.25
N PRO A 421 11.86 10.39 -24.00
CA PRO A 421 11.48 11.71 -23.52
C PRO A 421 12.72 12.60 -23.37
N HIS A 422 12.53 13.93 -23.44
CA HIS A 422 13.60 14.88 -23.15
C HIS A 422 14.03 14.75 -21.67
N ILE A 423 15.34 14.78 -21.48
CA ILE A 423 16.00 14.57 -20.20
C ILE A 423 15.95 15.84 -19.39
N ASP A 424 15.80 15.70 -18.08
CA ASP A 424 15.83 16.82 -17.16
C ASP A 424 16.90 16.57 -16.11
N ARG A 425 17.87 17.49 -16.04
CA ARG A 425 19.01 17.44 -15.11
C ARG A 425 18.58 17.43 -13.65
N THR A 426 17.38 17.95 -13.37
CA THR A 426 16.85 18.04 -12.01
C THR A 426 16.06 16.80 -11.59
N ASP A 427 15.92 15.79 -12.47
CA ASP A 427 15.23 14.55 -12.13
C ASP A 427 16.05 13.68 -11.17
N SER A 428 15.39 13.19 -10.13
CA SER A 428 15.85 12.02 -9.40
C SER A 428 15.78 10.75 -10.27
N ALA A 429 16.41 9.66 -9.81
CA ALA A 429 16.26 8.35 -10.43
C ALA A 429 14.79 7.93 -10.61
N PHE A 430 13.96 8.10 -9.57
CA PHE A 430 12.55 7.74 -9.65
C PHE A 430 11.78 8.65 -10.62
N GLN A 431 12.03 9.97 -10.61
CA GLN A 431 11.37 10.91 -11.52
C GLN A 431 11.69 10.62 -12.98
N ALA A 432 12.96 10.33 -13.27
CA ALA A 432 13.42 9.93 -14.60
C ALA A 432 12.69 8.65 -15.06
N PHE A 433 12.63 7.63 -14.20
CA PHE A 433 11.88 6.41 -14.48
C PHE A 433 10.39 6.68 -14.72
N ALA A 434 9.76 7.51 -13.88
CA ALA A 434 8.35 7.82 -14.00
C ALA A 434 8.04 8.57 -15.30
N ARG A 435 8.91 9.51 -15.71
CA ARG A 435 8.82 10.22 -16.99
C ARG A 435 8.91 9.24 -18.18
N ILE A 436 9.83 8.28 -18.12
CA ILE A 436 10.00 7.24 -19.14
C ILE A 436 8.77 6.32 -19.18
N SER A 437 8.24 5.91 -18.03
CA SER A 437 7.05 5.07 -17.95
C SER A 437 5.75 5.78 -18.36
N LEU A 438 5.68 7.11 -18.25
CA LEU A 438 4.52 7.88 -18.71
C LEU A 438 4.56 8.15 -20.22
N SER A 439 5.76 8.39 -20.75
CA SER A 439 5.96 8.57 -22.20
C SER A 439 5.78 7.25 -22.95
N ASN A 440 6.31 6.14 -22.42
CA ASN A 440 6.17 4.82 -23.01
C ASN A 440 4.86 4.13 -22.59
N ASP A 441 4.24 3.39 -23.51
CA ASP A 441 3.07 2.56 -23.19
C ASP A 441 3.51 1.24 -22.52
N SER A 442 4.00 1.34 -21.29
CA SER A 442 4.50 0.22 -20.46
C SER A 442 3.38 -0.46 -19.65
N ASP A 443 2.19 -0.61 -20.24
CA ASP A 443 1.03 -1.31 -19.64
C ASP A 443 0.69 -0.85 -18.19
N ARG A 444 0.83 0.45 -17.92
CA ARG A 444 0.56 1.08 -16.60
C ARG A 444 1.45 0.54 -15.46
N LEU A 445 2.75 0.40 -15.75
CA LEU A 445 3.75 -0.10 -14.81
C LEU A 445 3.79 0.68 -13.49
N LEU A 446 3.71 2.02 -13.53
CA LEU A 446 3.70 2.84 -12.30
C LEU A 446 2.48 2.56 -11.42
N GLU A 447 1.30 2.45 -12.01
CA GLU A 447 0.07 2.14 -11.30
C GLU A 447 0.11 0.76 -10.65
N ARG A 448 0.72 -0.22 -11.33
CA ARG A 448 0.97 -1.56 -10.79
C ARG A 448 1.96 -1.51 -9.62
N TYR A 449 3.04 -0.75 -9.76
CA TYR A 449 4.04 -0.57 -8.71
C TYR A 449 3.46 0.03 -7.41
N VAL A 450 2.52 0.97 -7.52
CA VAL A 450 1.82 1.56 -6.37
C VAL A 450 1.11 0.49 -5.53
N CYS A 451 0.62 -0.57 -6.16
CA CYS A 451 -0.12 -1.66 -5.53
C CYS A 451 0.76 -2.67 -4.79
N LEU A 452 2.09 -2.61 -4.94
CA LEU A 452 3.03 -3.54 -4.29
C LEU A 452 3.27 -3.17 -2.83
N LEU A 453 3.45 -4.17 -1.97
CA LEU A 453 3.92 -4.01 -0.60
C LEU A 453 5.40 -4.43 -0.54
N PRO A 454 6.35 -3.50 -0.33
CA PRO A 454 7.76 -3.85 -0.27
C PRO A 454 8.05 -4.81 0.89
N LYS A 455 8.97 -5.76 0.69
CA LYS A 455 9.38 -6.76 1.70
C LYS A 455 10.06 -6.13 2.89
N THR A 456 10.86 -5.09 2.66
CA THR A 456 11.51 -4.30 3.72
C THR A 456 11.17 -2.82 3.55
N LEU A 457 11.14 -2.08 4.65
CA LEU A 457 10.84 -0.64 4.63
C LEU A 457 11.85 0.18 3.81
N GLU A 458 13.09 -0.31 3.70
CA GLU A 458 14.20 0.34 3.00
C GLU A 458 14.41 -0.22 1.58
N GLN A 459 13.52 -1.11 1.13
CA GLN A 459 13.59 -1.67 -0.21
C GLN A 459 13.59 -0.54 -1.25
N PRO A 460 14.59 -0.48 -2.14
CA PRO A 460 14.63 0.57 -3.15
C PRO A 460 13.52 0.34 -4.18
N TRP A 461 13.02 1.41 -4.76
CA TRP A 461 11.85 1.37 -5.65
C TRP A 461 12.05 0.54 -6.93
N HIS A 462 13.29 0.38 -7.40
CA HIS A 462 13.61 -0.43 -8.58
C HIS A 462 13.51 -1.94 -8.29
N CYS A 463 13.56 -2.34 -7.01
CA CYS A 463 13.24 -3.70 -6.60
C CYS A 463 11.71 -3.79 -6.46
N MET A 464 11.05 -4.40 -7.44
CA MET A 464 9.58 -4.52 -7.52
C MET A 464 9.05 -5.81 -6.88
N ASP A 465 9.75 -6.32 -5.85
CA ASP A 465 9.33 -7.52 -5.12
C ASP A 465 8.17 -7.19 -4.15
N ASP A 466 7.13 -8.02 -4.15
CA ASP A 466 5.95 -7.90 -3.27
C ASP A 466 6.03 -8.88 -2.07
N GLN A 467 5.49 -8.48 -0.92
CA GLN A 467 5.31 -9.35 0.25
C GLN A 467 4.30 -10.48 -0.01
N TYR A 468 3.38 -10.29 -0.93
CA TYR A 468 2.42 -11.32 -1.32
C TYR A 468 2.93 -12.23 -2.44
N GLU A 469 4.20 -12.09 -2.84
CA GLU A 469 4.87 -12.88 -3.88
C GLU A 469 4.22 -12.74 -5.28
N SER A 470 3.40 -11.72 -5.46
CA SER A 470 2.75 -11.39 -6.73
C SER A 470 3.69 -10.64 -7.65
N SER A 471 3.68 -10.97 -8.95
CA SER A 471 4.45 -10.20 -9.92
C SER A 471 3.66 -8.96 -10.37
N PRO A 472 4.33 -7.88 -10.83
CA PRO A 472 3.62 -6.68 -11.27
C PRO A 472 2.64 -6.93 -12.43
N TRP A 473 2.89 -7.93 -13.28
CA TRP A 473 1.98 -8.30 -14.37
C TRP A 473 0.70 -8.99 -13.91
N ASP A 474 0.66 -9.60 -12.72
CA ASP A 474 -0.53 -10.24 -12.14
C ASP A 474 -1.53 -9.24 -11.58
N ILE A 475 -1.12 -7.98 -11.40
CA ILE A 475 -1.92 -6.92 -10.79
C ILE A 475 -2.55 -6.05 -11.87
N GLU A 476 -3.87 -6.05 -11.97
CA GLU A 476 -4.59 -5.13 -12.85
C GLU A 476 -4.76 -3.76 -12.15
N PRO A 477 -4.34 -2.63 -12.75
CA PRO A 477 -4.46 -1.32 -12.12
C PRO A 477 -5.86 -0.71 -12.31
N ALA A 478 -6.44 -0.19 -11.23
CA ALA A 478 -7.75 0.45 -11.18
C ALA A 478 -7.66 2.00 -11.16
N CYS A 479 -6.48 2.56 -10.88
CA CYS A 479 -6.21 4.00 -10.91
C CYS A 479 -5.36 4.41 -12.11
N GLN A 480 -5.11 5.71 -12.27
CA GLN A 480 -4.22 6.27 -13.28
C GLN A 480 -3.22 7.25 -12.63
N VAL A 481 -1.95 7.20 -13.05
CA VAL A 481 -0.99 8.24 -12.72
C VAL A 481 -1.26 9.47 -13.61
N ALA A 482 -1.67 10.57 -12.99
CA ALA A 482 -1.96 11.83 -13.65
C ALA A 482 -0.72 12.74 -13.77
N GLY A 483 0.27 12.59 -12.90
CA GLY A 483 1.49 13.39 -12.96
C GLY A 483 2.58 12.98 -11.96
N VAL A 484 3.78 13.54 -12.14
CA VAL A 484 4.98 13.32 -11.33
C VAL A 484 5.40 14.65 -10.73
N CYS A 485 5.68 14.66 -9.43
CA CYS A 485 6.02 15.86 -8.65
C CYS A 485 7.51 15.91 -8.31
N HIS A 486 7.99 17.08 -7.85
CA HIS A 486 9.40 17.35 -7.54
C HIS A 486 10.00 16.55 -6.36
N ASP A 487 9.18 15.94 -5.50
CA ASP A 487 9.64 15.25 -4.28
C ASP A 487 9.47 13.71 -4.35
N ASP A 488 9.77 13.06 -5.48
CA ASP A 488 9.54 11.61 -5.69
C ASP A 488 8.13 11.14 -5.33
N THR A 489 7.16 12.01 -5.63
CA THR A 489 5.73 11.80 -5.39
C THR A 489 5.01 11.80 -6.72
N ILE A 490 3.92 11.06 -6.79
CA ILE A 490 3.06 10.99 -7.97
C ILE A 490 1.68 11.53 -7.64
N VAL A 491 0.96 12.01 -8.65
CA VAL A 491 -0.45 12.37 -8.55
C VAL A 491 -1.26 11.22 -9.11
N LEU A 492 -2.09 10.62 -8.28
CA LEU A 492 -3.03 9.57 -8.68
C LEU A 492 -4.41 10.17 -8.91
N ASP A 493 -5.08 9.72 -9.95
CA ASP A 493 -6.47 10.06 -10.25
C ASP A 493 -7.33 8.80 -10.37
N GLY A 494 -8.60 8.95 -10.01
CA GLY A 494 -9.63 7.96 -10.22
C GLY A 494 -9.60 6.73 -9.31
N ALA A 495 -8.74 6.69 -8.28
CA ALA A 495 -8.78 5.62 -7.28
C ALA A 495 -10.07 5.68 -6.45
N HIS A 496 -10.57 4.52 -6.01
CA HIS A 496 -11.68 4.46 -5.05
C HIS A 496 -11.11 4.50 -3.64
N GLY A 497 -11.67 5.30 -2.74
CA GLY A 497 -11.09 5.46 -1.41
C GLY A 497 -12.10 5.62 -0.28
N ALA A 498 -11.63 5.29 0.92
CA ALA A 498 -12.37 5.45 2.18
C ALA A 498 -11.45 5.94 3.29
N CYS A 499 -12.03 6.70 4.22
CA CYS A 499 -11.36 7.07 5.47
C CYS A 499 -11.43 5.96 6.50
N ILE A 500 -10.34 5.75 7.24
CA ILE A 500 -10.30 4.85 8.39
C ILE A 500 -10.58 5.65 9.66
N ARG A 501 -11.55 5.21 10.45
CA ARG A 501 -11.91 5.87 11.70
C ARG A 501 -11.11 5.30 12.87
N TRP A 502 -10.15 6.08 13.34
CA TRP A 502 -9.28 5.72 14.47
C TRP A 502 -9.77 6.19 15.83
N LYS A 503 -10.57 7.26 15.90
CA LYS A 503 -10.92 7.94 17.15
C LYS A 503 -11.75 7.07 18.10
N SER A 504 -12.75 6.38 17.57
CA SER A 504 -13.66 5.49 18.31
C SER A 504 -14.55 4.76 17.33
N PHE A 505 -15.12 3.63 17.76
CA PHE A 505 -16.29 3.07 17.10
C PHE A 505 -17.43 4.09 16.99
N LYS A 506 -18.27 3.93 15.96
CA LYS A 506 -19.59 4.57 15.83
C LYS A 506 -20.65 3.48 15.86
N PRO A 507 -21.87 3.72 16.35
CA PRO A 507 -22.92 2.72 16.25
C PRO A 507 -23.19 2.45 14.77
N VAL A 508 -23.20 1.18 14.39
CA VAL A 508 -23.31 0.75 12.99
C VAL A 508 -24.74 0.32 12.73
N TRP A 509 -25.36 0.94 11.73
CA TRP A 509 -26.67 0.50 11.28
C TRP A 509 -26.58 -0.86 10.60
N ALA A 510 -27.48 -1.77 10.96
CA ALA A 510 -27.56 -3.09 10.37
C ALA A 510 -29.01 -3.58 10.36
N THR A 511 -29.39 -4.25 9.27
CA THR A 511 -30.68 -4.93 9.13
C THR A 511 -30.51 -6.42 9.03
N THR A 512 -31.46 -7.11 9.62
CA THR A 512 -31.65 -8.55 9.50
C THR A 512 -32.87 -8.81 8.63
N GLY A 513 -32.85 -9.89 7.85
CA GLY A 513 -33.96 -10.23 6.95
C GLY A 513 -35.30 -10.44 7.69
N PRO A 514 -36.45 -10.31 6.98
CA PRO A 514 -37.77 -10.52 7.56
C PRO A 514 -37.91 -11.98 8.03
N SER A 515 -38.32 -12.16 9.29
CA SER A 515 -38.52 -13.49 9.87
C SER A 515 -39.67 -13.49 10.85
N PHE A 516 -40.70 -14.30 10.58
CA PHE A 516 -41.84 -14.49 11.49
C PHE A 516 -41.39 -14.97 12.87
N LYS A 517 -40.39 -15.86 12.94
CA LYS A 517 -39.83 -16.34 14.22
C LYS A 517 -39.25 -15.19 15.03
N ARG A 518 -38.54 -14.26 14.38
CA ARG A 518 -37.95 -13.08 15.02
C ARG A 518 -39.01 -12.09 15.49
N MET A 519 -40.03 -11.83 14.66
CA MET A 519 -41.14 -10.95 15.01
C MET A 519 -41.92 -11.49 16.21
N CYS A 520 -42.27 -12.78 16.21
CA CYS A 520 -42.94 -13.42 17.33
C CYS A 520 -42.07 -13.40 18.60
N ALA A 521 -40.77 -13.69 18.48
CA ALA A 521 -39.85 -13.65 19.62
C ALA A 521 -39.73 -12.23 20.20
N GLN A 522 -39.62 -11.21 19.35
CA GLN A 522 -39.58 -9.82 19.76
C GLN A 522 -40.88 -9.41 20.47
N LYS A 523 -42.06 -9.72 19.90
CA LYS A 523 -43.34 -9.41 20.55
C LYS A 523 -43.57 -10.18 21.84
N LEU A 524 -43.14 -11.43 21.92
CA LEU A 524 -43.22 -12.22 23.15
C LEU A 524 -42.34 -11.62 24.26
N MET A 525 -41.15 -11.13 23.92
CA MET A 525 -40.27 -10.44 24.86
C MET A 525 -40.84 -9.07 25.30
N GLU A 526 -41.35 -8.28 24.36
CA GLU A 526 -41.98 -6.97 24.65
C GLU A 526 -43.24 -7.13 25.54
N MET A 527 -44.07 -8.14 25.29
CA MET A 527 -45.30 -8.39 26.06
C MET A 527 -45.08 -9.15 27.37
N SER A 528 -43.86 -9.61 27.65
CA SER A 528 -43.55 -10.41 28.84
C SER A 528 -44.02 -9.72 30.13
N PHE A 529 -43.73 -8.43 30.29
CA PHE A 529 -44.10 -7.68 31.49
C PHE A 529 -45.60 -7.36 31.57
N VAL A 530 -46.28 -7.26 30.42
CA VAL A 530 -47.74 -7.09 30.38
C VAL A 530 -48.42 -8.33 30.98
N PHE A 531 -47.91 -9.53 30.68
CA PHE A 531 -48.40 -10.76 31.30
C PHE A 531 -48.19 -10.78 32.82
N PHE A 532 -47.07 -10.27 33.30
CA PHE A 532 -46.82 -10.13 34.74
C PHE A 532 -47.80 -9.15 35.41
N ILE A 533 -47.98 -7.94 34.87
CA ILE A 533 -48.90 -6.95 35.43
C ILE A 533 -50.34 -7.49 35.46
N ILE A 534 -50.81 -8.06 34.34
CA ILE A 534 -52.18 -8.61 34.26
C ILE A 534 -52.36 -9.75 35.27
N GLY A 535 -51.37 -10.66 35.37
CA GLY A 535 -51.42 -11.76 36.34
C GLY A 535 -51.50 -11.29 37.79
N VAL A 536 -50.65 -10.33 38.18
CA VAL A 536 -50.65 -9.76 39.54
C VAL A 536 -51.93 -8.96 39.82
N ALA A 537 -52.41 -8.15 38.86
CA ALA A 537 -53.61 -7.36 39.01
C ALA A 537 -54.87 -8.24 39.18
N LEU A 538 -55.00 -9.31 38.40
CA LEU A 538 -56.13 -10.25 38.51
C LEU A 538 -56.13 -11.01 39.85
N LEU A 539 -54.96 -11.42 40.35
CA LEU A 539 -54.84 -12.07 41.65
C LEU A 539 -55.07 -11.10 42.82
N GLY A 540 -54.56 -9.87 42.71
CA GLY A 540 -54.81 -8.82 43.69
C GLY A 540 -56.29 -8.44 43.77
N PHE A 541 -56.96 -8.35 42.62
CA PHE A 541 -58.41 -8.12 42.55
C PHE A 541 -59.20 -9.28 43.16
N ALA A 542 -58.82 -10.53 42.87
CA ALA A 542 -59.44 -11.72 43.48
C ALA A 542 -59.32 -11.73 45.02
N GLY A 543 -58.14 -11.41 45.55
CA GLY A 543 -57.91 -11.33 47.00
C GLY A 543 -58.64 -10.16 47.68
N GLY A 544 -58.74 -9.02 47.00
CA GLY A 544 -59.55 -7.89 47.46
C GLY A 544 -61.03 -8.23 47.55
N LEU A 545 -61.57 -8.89 46.52
CA LEU A 545 -62.98 -9.28 46.44
C LEU A 545 -63.35 -10.35 47.49
N GLU A 546 -62.43 -11.28 47.76
CA GLU A 546 -62.61 -12.30 48.81
C GLU A 546 -62.56 -11.71 50.22
N SER A 547 -61.65 -10.76 50.49
CA SER A 547 -61.59 -10.08 51.79
C SER A 547 -62.81 -9.20 52.06
N GLN A 548 -63.36 -8.55 51.02
CA GLN A 548 -64.59 -7.77 51.12
C GLN A 548 -65.82 -8.65 51.40
N MET A 549 -65.95 -9.82 50.73
CA MET A 549 -67.05 -10.76 51.03
C MET A 549 -66.95 -11.41 52.41
N ARG A 550 -65.73 -11.70 52.90
CA ARG A 550 -65.53 -12.19 54.28
C ARG A 550 -65.97 -11.16 55.32
N SER A 551 -65.75 -9.86 55.06
CA SER A 551 -66.22 -8.78 55.94
C SER A 551 -67.75 -8.60 55.97
N LEU A 552 -68.44 -9.07 54.92
CA LEU A 552 -69.91 -8.99 54.76
C LEU A 552 -70.65 -10.25 55.26
N GLY A 553 -69.96 -11.19 55.91
CA GLY A 553 -70.58 -12.34 56.59
C GLY A 553 -71.12 -13.46 55.68
N GLY A 554 -70.74 -13.50 54.39
CA GLY A 554 -71.21 -14.52 53.46
C GLY A 554 -70.53 -15.88 53.63
N SER A 555 -71.24 -16.88 54.17
CA SER A 555 -70.79 -18.28 54.32
C SER A 555 -71.35 -19.21 53.22
N GLY A 556 -71.35 -18.78 51.96
CA GLY A 556 -71.86 -19.57 50.82
C GLY A 556 -70.75 -20.16 49.96
N GLY A 557 -70.69 -21.50 49.85
CA GLY A 557 -69.60 -22.31 49.28
C GLY A 557 -69.41 -22.27 47.76
N THR A 558 -69.58 -21.12 47.10
CA THR A 558 -69.18 -20.91 45.70
C THR A 558 -68.21 -19.74 45.61
N SER A 559 -66.94 -20.04 45.31
CA SER A 559 -65.85 -19.07 45.25
C SER A 559 -66.04 -18.07 44.11
N VAL A 560 -66.66 -16.92 44.40
CA VAL A 560 -66.85 -15.80 43.46
C VAL A 560 -65.50 -15.24 42.95
N SER A 561 -64.38 -15.57 43.62
CA SER A 561 -63.01 -15.26 43.22
C SER A 561 -62.41 -16.23 42.18
N ALA A 562 -62.98 -17.43 41.98
CA ALA A 562 -62.48 -18.45 41.05
C ALA A 562 -62.29 -17.99 39.59
N PRO A 563 -63.19 -17.18 38.96
CA PRO A 563 -63.03 -16.77 37.57
C PRO A 563 -61.83 -15.83 37.33
N TYR A 564 -61.27 -15.22 38.37
CA TYR A 564 -60.10 -14.32 38.27
C TYR A 564 -58.79 -14.99 38.67
N ILE A 565 -58.85 -15.98 39.59
CA ILE A 565 -57.67 -16.73 40.04
C ILE A 565 -57.10 -17.58 38.89
N VAL A 566 -57.94 -18.32 38.16
CA VAL A 566 -57.46 -19.23 37.10
C VAL A 566 -56.74 -18.46 35.97
N PRO A 567 -57.31 -17.38 35.39
CA PRO A 567 -56.58 -16.57 34.40
C PRO A 567 -55.34 -15.90 34.98
N GLY A 568 -55.39 -15.40 36.22
CA GLY A 568 -54.25 -14.77 36.89
C GLY A 568 -53.05 -15.72 37.02
N VAL A 569 -53.29 -16.98 37.43
CA VAL A 569 -52.26 -18.02 37.51
C VAL A 569 -51.72 -18.38 36.11
N LEU A 570 -52.59 -18.50 35.09
CA LEU A 570 -52.16 -18.80 33.72
C LEU A 570 -51.24 -17.72 33.14
N PHE A 571 -51.55 -16.44 33.35
CA PHE A 571 -50.69 -15.33 32.92
C PHE A 571 -49.33 -15.32 33.62
N LEU A 572 -49.29 -15.66 34.92
CA LEU A 572 -48.02 -15.81 35.64
C LEU A 572 -47.20 -17.01 35.16
N LEU A 573 -47.83 -18.16 34.91
CA LEU A 573 -47.15 -19.33 34.33
C LEU A 573 -46.58 -19.02 32.94
N MET A 574 -47.33 -18.28 32.13
CA MET A 574 -46.84 -17.81 30.82
C MET A 574 -45.66 -16.84 30.98
N TRP A 575 -45.70 -15.92 31.94
CA TRP A 575 -44.56 -15.04 32.24
C TRP A 575 -43.31 -15.83 32.65
N ILE A 576 -43.45 -16.82 33.54
CA ILE A 576 -42.35 -17.71 33.95
C ILE A 576 -41.81 -18.46 32.73
N ALA A 577 -42.68 -18.99 31.87
CA ALA A 577 -42.27 -19.66 30.64
C ALA A 577 -41.46 -18.73 29.73
N VAL A 578 -41.91 -17.48 29.53
CA VAL A 578 -41.18 -16.50 28.71
C VAL A 578 -39.79 -16.21 29.31
N ILE A 579 -39.66 -16.08 30.63
CA ILE A 579 -38.35 -15.89 31.28
C ILE A 579 -37.43 -17.08 31.01
N LEU A 580 -37.91 -18.31 31.18
CA LEU A 580 -37.12 -19.51 30.91
C LEU A 580 -36.72 -19.63 29.43
N LEU A 581 -37.58 -19.17 28.51
CA LEU A 581 -37.30 -19.15 27.07
C LEU A 581 -36.45 -17.94 26.64
N THR A 582 -36.30 -16.91 27.47
CA THR A 582 -35.66 -15.65 27.08
C THR A 582 -34.25 -15.81 26.52
N PRO A 583 -33.35 -16.65 27.06
CA PRO A 583 -32.02 -16.85 26.46
C PRO A 583 -32.09 -17.31 24.98
N LYS A 584 -33.04 -18.20 24.65
CA LYS A 584 -33.28 -18.64 23.27
C LYS A 584 -33.91 -17.54 22.43
N LEU A 585 -34.88 -16.80 22.97
CA LEU A 585 -35.52 -15.67 22.27
C LEU A 585 -34.52 -14.56 21.95
N VAL A 586 -33.62 -14.22 22.87
CA VAL A 586 -32.52 -13.26 22.64
C VAL A 586 -31.60 -13.73 21.52
N ARG A 587 -31.23 -15.03 21.46
CA ARG A 587 -30.44 -15.56 20.34
C ARG A 587 -31.20 -15.47 19.01
N ILE A 588 -32.51 -15.63 19.00
CA ILE A 588 -33.35 -15.49 17.78
C ILE A 588 -33.46 -14.01 17.35
N VAL A 589 -33.64 -13.10 18.30
CA VAL A 589 -33.82 -11.67 18.05
C VAL A 589 -32.50 -10.97 17.74
N TYR A 590 -31.45 -11.19 18.50
CA TYR A 590 -30.19 -10.48 18.34
C TYR A 590 -29.11 -11.29 17.63
N GLY A 591 -29.31 -12.58 17.40
CA GLY A 591 -28.38 -13.42 16.63
C GLY A 591 -28.61 -13.36 15.12
N GLY A 592 -28.00 -14.32 14.42
CA GLY A 592 -28.05 -14.44 12.96
C GLY A 592 -27.12 -13.48 12.23
N LYS A 593 -26.95 -13.70 10.92
CA LYS A 593 -26.16 -12.84 10.04
C LYS A 593 -26.96 -11.60 9.63
N PHE A 594 -26.26 -10.50 9.39
CA PHE A 594 -26.86 -9.30 8.84
C PHE A 594 -27.04 -9.41 7.34
N HIS A 595 -28.10 -8.79 6.82
CA HIS A 595 -28.37 -8.74 5.39
C HIS A 595 -27.78 -7.48 4.75
N ASN A 596 -27.98 -6.32 5.39
CA ASN A 596 -27.34 -5.07 5.01
C ASN A 596 -26.74 -4.42 6.25
N VAL A 597 -25.55 -3.86 6.09
CA VAL A 597 -24.80 -3.19 7.16
C VAL A 597 -24.20 -1.92 6.59
N GLN A 598 -24.12 -0.86 7.40
CA GLN A 598 -23.39 0.34 7.03
C GLN A 598 -21.91 0.02 6.87
N ALA A 599 -21.34 0.36 5.71
CA ALA A 599 -19.92 0.16 5.46
C ALA A 599 -19.08 1.15 6.27
N CYS A 600 -18.21 0.63 7.13
CA CYS A 600 -17.34 1.43 8.01
C CYS A 600 -15.99 0.72 8.17
N LEU A 601 -14.91 1.50 8.12
CA LEU A 601 -13.58 1.05 8.48
C LEU A 601 -13.19 1.63 9.84
N PHE A 602 -12.89 0.75 10.79
CA PHE A 602 -12.36 1.16 12.09
C PHE A 602 -10.94 0.65 12.26
N GLY A 603 -10.05 1.54 12.67
CA GLY A 603 -8.67 1.17 13.00
C GLY A 603 -8.47 1.15 14.51
N ILE A 604 -7.68 0.19 15.00
CA ILE A 604 -7.29 0.04 16.40
C ILE A 604 -5.77 -0.18 16.46
N GLU A 605 -5.08 0.51 17.37
CA GLU A 605 -3.66 0.25 17.68
C GLU A 605 -3.54 -0.96 18.61
N GLY A 606 -2.79 -1.97 18.18
CA GLY A 606 -2.65 -3.27 18.84
C GLY A 606 -3.62 -4.35 18.32
N TYR A 607 -3.48 -5.54 18.88
CA TYR A 607 -4.31 -6.71 18.59
C TYR A 607 -5.61 -6.69 19.40
N LEU A 608 -6.75 -6.82 18.71
CA LEU A 608 -8.06 -7.02 19.35
C LEU A 608 -8.83 -8.13 18.64
N ASN A 609 -9.39 -9.05 19.41
CA ASN A 609 -10.07 -10.20 18.85
C ASN A 609 -11.51 -9.89 18.37
N PRO A 610 -12.00 -10.54 17.29
CA PRO A 610 -13.33 -10.31 16.72
C PRO A 610 -14.50 -10.38 17.73
N PRO A 611 -14.56 -11.33 18.69
CA PRO A 611 -15.65 -11.36 19.67
C PRO A 611 -15.75 -10.09 20.52
N THR A 612 -14.60 -9.53 20.92
CA THR A 612 -14.55 -8.30 21.72
C THR A 612 -14.97 -7.09 20.89
N ILE A 613 -14.57 -7.04 19.62
CA ILE A 613 -15.00 -6.02 18.66
C ILE A 613 -16.51 -6.09 18.42
N GLU A 614 -17.05 -7.28 18.18
CA GLU A 614 -18.47 -7.50 17.93
C GLU A 614 -19.31 -7.01 19.12
N ARG A 615 -18.86 -7.33 20.34
CA ARG A 615 -19.48 -6.86 21.59
C ARG A 615 -19.42 -5.34 21.73
N ALA A 616 -18.31 -4.71 21.33
CA ALA A 616 -18.15 -3.27 21.41
C ALA A 616 -19.06 -2.51 20.44
N ILE A 617 -19.25 -3.03 19.22
CA ILE A 617 -20.04 -2.39 18.15
C ILE A 617 -21.53 -2.77 18.24
N PHE A 618 -21.84 -4.06 18.29
CA PHE A 618 -23.21 -4.59 18.20
C PHE A 618 -23.83 -4.98 19.54
N GLY A 619 -23.03 -5.05 20.61
CA GLY A 619 -23.50 -5.30 21.98
C GLY A 619 -23.39 -6.75 22.45
N GLY A 620 -23.18 -7.71 21.55
CA GLY A 620 -22.94 -9.12 21.89
C GLY A 620 -22.06 -9.81 20.85
N ALA A 621 -21.48 -10.95 21.23
CA ALA A 621 -20.66 -11.77 20.35
C ALA A 621 -21.48 -12.95 19.80
N PHE A 622 -21.90 -12.85 18.53
CA PHE A 622 -22.67 -13.88 17.84
C PHE A 622 -21.88 -14.58 16.72
N GLY A 623 -20.57 -14.31 16.61
CA GLY A 623 -19.69 -14.94 15.62
C GLY A 623 -19.92 -14.40 14.22
N ARG A 624 -20.24 -13.11 14.11
CA ARG A 624 -20.48 -12.42 12.83
C ARG A 624 -19.18 -11.96 12.19
N LEU A 625 -18.31 -11.38 13.00
CA LEU A 625 -16.98 -10.94 12.58
C LEU A 625 -16.05 -12.15 12.53
N LYS A 626 -15.23 -12.21 11.48
CA LYS A 626 -14.24 -13.27 11.26
C LYS A 626 -12.89 -12.68 10.91
N TRP A 627 -11.83 -13.45 11.10
CA TRP A 627 -10.52 -13.09 10.59
C TRP A 627 -10.49 -13.18 9.07
N SER A 628 -9.85 -12.20 8.41
CA SER A 628 -9.63 -12.24 6.98
C SER A 628 -8.64 -13.35 6.61
N ALA A 629 -9.01 -14.21 5.65
CA ALA A 629 -8.23 -15.40 5.29
C ALA A 629 -6.95 -15.07 4.50
N ALA A 630 -6.93 -13.95 3.77
CA ALA A 630 -5.81 -13.54 2.93
C ALA A 630 -5.69 -11.99 2.82
N GLY A 631 -6.22 -11.26 3.80
CA GLY A 631 -6.28 -9.79 3.76
C GLY A 631 -4.95 -9.09 3.99
N SER A 632 -4.00 -9.74 4.67
CA SER A 632 -2.69 -9.20 5.00
C SER A 632 -1.60 -10.29 4.91
N PRO A 633 -0.31 -9.93 4.91
CA PRO A 633 0.77 -10.91 5.05
C PRO A 633 0.75 -11.67 6.39
N LEU A 634 0.08 -11.12 7.42
CA LEU A 634 -0.12 -11.76 8.72
C LEU A 634 -1.37 -12.65 8.75
N SER A 635 -2.18 -12.66 7.70
CA SER A 635 -3.41 -13.43 7.65
C SER A 635 -3.11 -14.92 7.56
N LEU A 636 -3.73 -15.70 8.43
CA LEU A 636 -3.63 -17.15 8.44
C LEU A 636 -4.97 -17.77 8.06
N SER A 637 -4.91 -18.89 7.33
CA SER A 637 -6.10 -19.63 6.92
C SER A 637 -5.86 -21.13 6.87
N TYR A 638 -6.92 -21.90 7.00
CA TYR A 638 -6.92 -23.35 6.84
C TYR A 638 -8.13 -23.79 6.03
N VAL A 639 -8.03 -24.98 5.43
CA VAL A 639 -9.15 -25.61 4.72
C VAL A 639 -9.90 -26.49 5.71
N ASN A 640 -11.21 -26.27 5.84
CA ASN A 640 -12.06 -27.06 6.74
C ASN A 640 -12.41 -28.43 6.12
N GLU A 641 -13.08 -29.28 6.91
CA GLU A 641 -13.53 -30.61 6.49
C GLU A 641 -14.50 -30.59 5.29
N HIS A 642 -15.05 -29.41 4.95
CA HIS A 642 -15.95 -29.18 3.82
C HIS A 642 -15.25 -28.55 2.60
N GLY A 643 -13.92 -28.39 2.62
CA GLY A 643 -13.16 -27.78 1.52
C GLY A 643 -13.20 -26.25 1.48
N GLU A 644 -13.76 -25.59 2.49
CA GLU A 644 -13.83 -24.13 2.56
C GLU A 644 -12.59 -23.55 3.26
N LYS A 645 -12.05 -22.46 2.71
CA LYS A 645 -10.93 -21.72 3.30
C LYS A 645 -11.44 -20.73 4.35
N VAL A 646 -11.01 -20.88 5.60
CA VAL A 646 -11.47 -20.08 6.75
C VAL A 646 -10.28 -19.38 7.40
N GLY A 647 -10.42 -18.08 7.69
CA GLY A 647 -9.43 -17.30 8.42
C GLY A 647 -9.35 -17.71 9.89
N ILE A 648 -8.14 -17.74 10.43
CA ILE A 648 -7.87 -18.03 11.85
C ILE A 648 -7.13 -16.87 12.50
N ASP A 649 -7.17 -16.85 13.82
CA ASP A 649 -6.43 -15.89 14.63
C ASP A 649 -4.95 -15.87 14.26
N PRO A 650 -4.42 -14.71 13.79
CA PRO A 650 -3.01 -14.55 13.49
C PRO A 650 -2.08 -14.87 14.68
N CYS A 651 -2.55 -14.68 15.92
CA CYS A 651 -1.77 -14.97 17.14
C CYS A 651 -1.44 -16.46 17.34
N ARG A 652 -2.00 -17.36 16.52
CA ARG A 652 -1.64 -18.78 16.56
C ARG A 652 -0.24 -19.05 16.03
N ASP A 653 0.24 -18.19 15.14
CA ASP A 653 1.62 -18.24 14.71
C ASP A 653 2.52 -17.56 15.76
N ALA A 654 3.58 -18.27 16.17
CA ALA A 654 4.49 -17.82 17.21
C ALA A 654 5.23 -16.54 16.79
N ASN A 655 5.58 -16.41 15.52
CA ASN A 655 6.26 -15.23 14.98
C ASN A 655 5.34 -14.00 15.05
N THR A 656 4.08 -14.15 14.65
CA THR A 656 3.09 -13.08 14.74
C THR A 656 2.82 -12.67 16.20
N ALA A 657 2.75 -13.63 17.13
CA ALA A 657 2.60 -13.33 18.56
C ALA A 657 3.81 -12.56 19.14
N GLU A 658 5.03 -12.94 18.76
CA GLU A 658 6.25 -12.22 19.16
C GLU A 658 6.29 -10.80 18.59
N LYS A 659 5.88 -10.62 17.33
CA LYS A 659 5.72 -9.30 16.71
C LYS A 659 4.72 -8.43 17.46
N ILE A 660 3.62 -9.00 17.96
CA ILE A 660 2.65 -8.26 18.77
C ILE A 660 3.29 -7.79 20.08
N GLU A 661 4.01 -8.66 20.79
CA GLU A 661 4.68 -8.29 22.05
C GLU A 661 5.76 -7.23 21.84
N THR A 662 6.62 -7.40 20.83
CA THR A 662 7.67 -6.41 20.49
C THR A 662 7.07 -5.06 20.06
N SER A 663 5.94 -5.07 19.34
CA SER A 663 5.30 -3.83 18.88
C SER A 663 4.80 -2.92 20.01
N LYS A 664 4.60 -3.45 21.22
CA LYS A 664 4.11 -2.69 22.37
C LYS A 664 5.14 -1.69 22.89
N SER A 665 6.44 -1.97 22.72
CA SER A 665 7.56 -1.12 23.15
C SER A 665 8.20 -0.33 22.00
N SER A 666 7.66 -0.42 20.79
CA SER A 666 8.13 0.30 19.59
C SER A 666 8.22 1.81 19.79
N LYS A 667 9.29 2.43 19.26
CA LYS A 667 9.48 3.89 19.26
C LYS A 667 8.76 4.54 18.07
N PRO A 668 8.65 5.87 18.00
CA PRO A 668 8.18 6.56 16.80
C PRO A 668 9.14 6.32 15.63
N GLY A 669 8.64 5.74 14.54
CA GLY A 669 9.42 5.35 13.37
C GLY A 669 9.52 3.84 13.17
N ASP A 670 9.36 3.07 14.24
CA ASP A 670 9.36 1.61 14.21
C ASP A 670 8.01 1.05 13.75
N VAL A 671 8.02 -0.17 13.20
CA VAL A 671 6.81 -0.90 12.81
C VAL A 671 5.98 -1.24 14.04
N ARG A 672 4.66 -1.12 13.88
CA ARG A 672 3.64 -1.42 14.88
C ARG A 672 2.54 -2.28 14.29
N ILE A 673 1.81 -2.93 15.17
CA ILE A 673 0.66 -3.75 14.82
C ILE A 673 -0.62 -2.96 14.99
N PHE A 674 -1.47 -3.04 13.97
CA PHE A 674 -2.79 -2.43 13.94
C PHE A 674 -3.84 -3.48 13.53
N THR A 675 -5.04 -3.32 14.07
CA THR A 675 -6.21 -4.12 13.70
C THR A 675 -7.19 -3.24 12.91
N LEU A 676 -7.49 -3.64 11.67
CA LEU A 676 -8.53 -3.06 10.83
C LEU A 676 -9.81 -3.89 10.97
N VAL A 677 -10.93 -3.21 11.20
CA VAL A 677 -12.27 -3.81 11.24
C VAL A 677 -13.07 -3.24 10.08
N ASP A 678 -13.52 -4.10 9.18
CA ASP A 678 -14.46 -3.76 8.12
C ASP A 678 -15.84 -4.31 8.43
N THR A 679 -16.81 -3.42 8.64
CA THR A 679 -18.18 -3.81 8.97
C THR A 679 -19.02 -4.19 7.77
N TYR A 680 -18.55 -3.99 6.54
CA TYR A 680 -19.29 -4.43 5.36
C TYR A 680 -19.00 -5.90 5.04
N SER A 681 -17.73 -6.26 4.87
CA SER A 681 -17.30 -7.64 4.68
C SER A 681 -17.40 -8.48 5.97
N MET A 682 -17.53 -7.83 7.13
CA MET A 682 -17.47 -8.46 8.45
C MET A 682 -16.14 -9.16 8.73
N GLU A 683 -15.06 -8.61 8.17
CA GLU A 683 -13.71 -9.13 8.36
C GLU A 683 -12.88 -8.23 9.30
N VAL A 684 -11.98 -8.90 10.04
CA VAL A 684 -10.96 -8.28 10.86
C VAL A 684 -9.60 -8.67 10.28
N THR A 685 -8.75 -7.67 10.06
CA THR A 685 -7.43 -7.84 9.43
C THR A 685 -6.37 -7.24 10.33
N LEU A 686 -5.39 -8.05 10.72
CA LEU A 686 -4.20 -7.59 11.45
C LEU A 686 -3.14 -7.17 10.45
N PHE A 687 -2.46 -6.05 10.65
CA PHE A 687 -1.43 -5.60 9.71
C PHE A 687 -0.32 -4.79 10.40
N GLU A 688 0.82 -4.73 9.71
CA GLU A 688 1.99 -3.95 10.09
C GLU A 688 1.97 -2.59 9.38
N ALA A 689 2.22 -1.53 10.14
CA ALA A 689 2.43 -0.18 9.63
C ALA A 689 3.26 0.61 10.64
N VAL A 690 3.87 1.72 10.23
CA VAL A 690 4.62 2.57 11.17
C VAL A 690 3.76 3.69 11.72
N ARG A 691 2.90 4.28 10.88
CA ARG A 691 1.87 5.23 11.29
C ARG A 691 0.49 4.63 11.05
N PRO A 692 -0.52 4.98 11.85
CA PRO A 692 -1.89 4.58 11.59
C PRO A 692 -2.37 5.15 10.24
N PRO A 693 -2.72 4.31 9.25
CA PRO A 693 -3.16 4.78 7.95
C PRO A 693 -4.53 5.47 8.06
N THR A 694 -4.63 6.71 7.61
CA THR A 694 -5.85 7.54 7.74
C THR A 694 -6.85 7.33 6.61
N ALA A 695 -6.37 6.87 5.45
CA ALA A 695 -7.18 6.61 4.27
C ALA A 695 -6.72 5.31 3.61
N LEU A 696 -7.64 4.69 2.88
CA LEU A 696 -7.42 3.48 2.10
C LEU A 696 -7.85 3.75 0.67
N PHE A 697 -7.00 3.41 -0.29
CA PHE A 697 -7.24 3.61 -1.73
C PHE A 697 -7.13 2.28 -2.47
N ILE A 698 -8.15 1.91 -3.23
CA ILE A 698 -8.10 0.78 -4.15
C ILE A 698 -7.37 1.23 -5.41
N CYS A 699 -6.17 0.69 -5.61
CA CYS A 699 -5.30 1.05 -6.72
C CYS A 699 -5.25 -0.05 -7.80
N GLY A 700 -5.63 -1.28 -7.48
CA GLY A 700 -5.66 -2.40 -8.41
C GLY A 700 -6.37 -3.63 -7.88
N ASN A 701 -6.36 -4.71 -8.65
CA ASN A 701 -6.98 -5.99 -8.36
C ASN A 701 -6.04 -7.15 -8.72
N GLU A 702 -6.15 -8.24 -7.97
CA GLU A 702 -5.34 -9.44 -8.17
C GLU A 702 -6.03 -10.67 -7.58
N GLY A 703 -6.14 -11.72 -8.39
CA GLY A 703 -6.67 -13.02 -7.95
C GLY A 703 -8.09 -12.93 -7.37
N GLY A 704 -8.92 -12.01 -7.89
CA GLY A 704 -10.29 -11.80 -7.43
C GLY A 704 -10.43 -10.94 -6.16
N MET A 705 -9.34 -10.38 -5.63
CA MET A 705 -9.34 -9.42 -4.52
C MET A 705 -8.82 -8.05 -4.95
N GLN A 706 -9.15 -7.01 -4.19
CA GLN A 706 -8.76 -5.63 -4.45
C GLN A 706 -7.50 -5.28 -3.65
N ARG A 707 -6.49 -4.70 -4.30
CA ARG A 707 -5.28 -4.14 -3.70
C ARG A 707 -5.59 -2.76 -3.13
N ALA A 708 -5.73 -2.75 -1.81
CA ALA A 708 -6.08 -1.59 -1.01
C ALA A 708 -4.83 -0.99 -0.36
N VAL A 709 -4.35 0.12 -0.91
CA VAL A 709 -3.20 0.83 -0.36
C VAL A 709 -3.63 1.72 0.80
N ALA A 710 -3.16 1.39 2.01
CA ALA A 710 -3.46 2.12 3.21
C ALA A 710 -2.38 3.18 3.46
N CYS A 711 -2.80 4.45 3.53
CA CYS A 711 -1.89 5.58 3.55
C CYS A 711 -2.08 6.45 4.80
N SER A 712 -0.97 6.92 5.36
CA SER A 712 -0.96 8.01 6.33
C SER A 712 -0.96 9.35 5.60
N TYR A 713 -1.59 10.38 6.18
CA TYR A 713 -1.68 11.68 5.55
C TYR A 713 -0.60 12.63 6.06
N ASP A 714 0.40 12.93 5.23
CA ASP A 714 1.33 14.02 5.46
C ASP A 714 0.74 15.34 4.96
N TRP A 715 0.05 16.02 5.87
CA TRP A 715 -0.63 17.29 5.58
C TRP A 715 0.33 18.44 5.21
N ARG A 716 1.64 18.29 5.47
CA ARG A 716 2.69 19.27 5.12
C ARG A 716 2.85 19.39 3.61
N GLY A 717 2.96 18.25 2.94
CA GLY A 717 3.11 18.15 1.48
C GLY A 717 1.79 17.90 0.74
N GLN A 718 0.68 17.78 1.48
CA GLN A 718 -0.59 17.24 0.98
C GLN A 718 -0.42 15.85 0.35
N THR A 719 0.46 15.04 0.92
CA THR A 719 0.89 13.74 0.37
C THR A 719 0.34 12.61 1.22
N PHE A 720 -0.21 11.59 0.57
CA PHE A 720 -0.52 10.32 1.19
C PHE A 720 0.70 9.40 1.11
N GLU A 721 1.27 9.05 2.26
CA GLU A 721 2.43 8.16 2.35
C GLU A 721 1.92 6.73 2.53
N ARG A 722 2.39 5.79 1.69
CA ARG A 722 2.03 4.38 1.80
C ARG A 722 2.56 3.79 3.10
N GLU A 723 1.67 3.27 3.93
CA GLU A 723 2.05 2.56 5.17
C GLU A 723 1.97 1.04 4.99
N THR A 724 0.96 0.55 4.28
CA THR A 724 0.80 -0.87 3.96
C THR A 724 -0.10 -1.07 2.75
N VAL A 725 -0.17 -2.29 2.23
CA VAL A 725 -1.16 -2.71 1.23
C VAL A 725 -1.92 -3.89 1.81
N LEU A 726 -3.25 -3.83 1.74
CA LEU A 726 -4.16 -4.89 2.16
C LEU A 726 -4.90 -5.47 0.96
N ARG A 727 -5.44 -6.67 1.11
CA ARG A 727 -6.33 -7.29 0.14
C ARG A 727 -7.75 -7.25 0.68
N LEU A 728 -8.66 -6.60 -0.03
CA LEU A 728 -10.07 -6.50 0.34
C LEU A 728 -10.95 -7.29 -0.63
N PRO A 729 -12.11 -7.81 -0.16
CA PRO A 729 -13.08 -8.44 -1.04
C PRO A 729 -13.58 -7.49 -2.13
N THR A 730 -13.87 -8.04 -3.31
CA THR A 730 -14.33 -7.24 -4.47
C THR A 730 -15.64 -6.50 -4.22
N GLU A 731 -16.50 -7.01 -3.35
CA GLU A 731 -17.77 -6.35 -2.98
C GLU A 731 -17.57 -4.96 -2.38
N THR A 732 -16.43 -4.74 -1.69
CA THR A 732 -16.06 -3.46 -1.07
C THR A 732 -16.12 -2.31 -2.06
N LEU A 733 -15.72 -2.55 -3.32
CA LEU A 733 -15.64 -1.55 -4.36
C LEU A 733 -16.99 -0.86 -4.63
N ASN A 734 -18.09 -1.59 -4.52
CA ASN A 734 -19.45 -1.10 -4.80
C ASN A 734 -19.92 0.00 -3.83
N ARG A 735 -19.23 0.16 -2.70
CA ARG A 735 -19.60 1.08 -1.61
C ARG A 735 -18.54 2.15 -1.34
N LEU A 736 -17.48 2.19 -2.14
CA LEU A 736 -16.43 3.20 -2.06
C LEU A 736 -16.72 4.39 -2.96
N HIS A 737 -16.19 5.55 -2.59
CA HIS A 737 -16.30 6.75 -3.40
C HIS A 737 -15.05 6.92 -4.26
N ARG A 738 -15.22 7.42 -5.50
CA ARG A 738 -14.11 7.82 -6.35
C ARG A 738 -13.49 9.10 -5.80
N VAL A 739 -12.17 9.08 -5.61
CA VAL A 739 -11.40 10.21 -5.08
C VAL A 739 -10.80 10.97 -6.27
N PRO A 740 -10.92 12.30 -6.32
CA PRO A 740 -10.26 13.10 -7.35
C PRO A 740 -8.75 13.10 -7.11
N ARG A 741 -7.99 13.68 -8.05
CA ARG A 741 -6.52 13.82 -7.98
C ARG A 741 -5.98 14.07 -6.57
N PHE A 742 -5.11 13.18 -6.10
CA PHE A 742 -4.39 13.31 -4.84
C PHE A 742 -2.91 12.94 -5.02
N ARG A 743 -2.05 13.53 -4.20
CA ARG A 743 -0.61 13.24 -4.23
C ARG A 743 -0.29 12.05 -3.34
N MET A 744 0.53 11.13 -3.83
CA MET A 744 0.97 9.93 -3.13
C MET A 744 2.50 9.82 -3.14
N GLY A 745 3.06 9.43 -2.00
CA GLY A 745 4.48 9.12 -1.83
C GLY A 745 4.79 7.70 -2.26
N ILE A 746 5.85 7.55 -3.05
CA ILE A 746 6.35 6.25 -3.53
C ILE A 746 7.42 5.74 -2.59
N VAL A 747 8.42 6.59 -2.33
CA VAL A 747 9.44 6.35 -1.32
C VAL A 747 8.97 7.01 -0.04
N ARG A 748 8.98 6.23 1.03
CA ARG A 748 8.61 6.73 2.35
C ARG A 748 9.60 7.79 2.79
N ARG A 749 9.09 8.98 3.10
CA ARG A 749 9.92 10.05 3.69
C ARG A 749 10.48 9.61 5.06
N PRO A 750 11.72 9.99 5.39
CA PRO A 750 12.28 9.70 6.71
C PRO A 750 11.38 10.24 7.80
N TYR A 751 11.24 9.47 8.88
CA TYR A 751 10.39 9.86 9.99
C TYR A 751 10.91 11.17 10.59
N PRO A 752 10.07 12.20 10.79
CA PRO A 752 10.57 13.49 11.26
C PRO A 752 11.19 13.39 12.65
N ALA A 753 12.25 14.17 12.89
CA ALA A 753 12.92 14.22 14.19
C ALA A 753 11.93 14.55 15.31
N TRP A 754 12.00 13.77 16.39
CA TRP A 754 11.12 13.87 17.54
C TRP A 754 11.94 13.90 18.83
N VAL A 755 11.34 14.48 19.87
CA VAL A 755 11.93 14.59 21.21
C VAL A 755 10.88 14.15 22.24
N PRO A 756 11.25 13.40 23.30
CA PRO A 756 10.35 13.14 24.41
C PRO A 756 9.86 14.44 25.07
N VAL A 757 8.57 14.55 25.35
CA VAL A 757 7.95 15.77 25.92
C VAL A 757 8.55 16.13 27.27
N ALA A 758 8.98 15.14 28.07
CA ALA A 758 9.67 15.37 29.34
C ALA A 758 10.95 16.22 29.18
N THR A 759 11.69 16.02 28.09
CA THR A 759 12.92 16.77 27.78
C THR A 759 12.61 18.21 27.33
N VAL A 760 11.47 18.41 26.65
CA VAL A 760 11.04 19.74 26.19
C VAL A 760 10.59 20.62 27.36
N MET A 761 9.89 20.05 28.35
CA MET A 761 9.45 20.81 29.54
C MET A 761 10.59 21.12 30.52
N GLY A 762 11.64 20.29 30.58
CA GLY A 762 12.83 20.55 31.41
C GLY A 762 13.67 21.76 30.96
N ASN A 763 13.63 22.13 29.67
CA ASN A 763 14.30 23.31 29.14
C ASN A 763 13.41 24.58 29.12
N GLY A 764 12.14 24.46 29.48
CA GLY A 764 11.16 25.57 29.47
C GLY A 764 11.03 26.35 30.78
N SER A 765 11.79 26.01 31.83
CA SER A 765 11.79 26.69 33.13
C SER A 765 12.97 27.65 33.35
N ARG A 766 13.63 28.07 32.26
CA ARG A 766 14.59 29.19 32.26
C ARG A 766 14.39 30.07 31.02
N VAL A 767 13.27 30.80 30.95
CA VAL A 767 13.18 32.13 30.32
C VAL A 767 12.20 32.95 31.13
#